data_AF-A0A117QB42-F1
#
_entry.id   AF-A0A117QB42-F1
#
_cell.length_a   1.000
_cell.length_b   1.000
_cell.length_c   1.000
_cell.angle_alpha   90.00
_cell.angle_beta   90.00
_cell.angle_gamma   90.00
#
_symmetry.space_group_name_H-M   'P 1'
#
loop_
_entity.id
_entity.type
_entity.pdbx_description
1 polymer ?
#
loop_
_entity_poly.entity_id
_entity_poly.type
_entity_poly.pdbx_seq_one_letter_code
_entity_poly.pdbx_strand_id
1 'polypeptide(L)'
;MRRSLIAALSLAAASAPLTAVPSHAAAKPADLYIYVSPTGKDTGRGTARHPFKTLEHARDHVRDVKDKAGGDVHVRLESGTYRLSRTFALTAEDSGADGRTVVYEAAPGAHPVISGGRRVTGWTPVDADQKVYKAKLSNLDTRQLYVNGELKTRARSQKNPSGFSKTSTGYTFTDKSLDDYKRPSDLEVVSAWGWKLMRCPVASISGNAMTVQQPCWHNANLQQGQEIQNPTWLENARELLDSPGEWYLDKGVGEVYYMPEKGEDMSAADVTVPAVQDLVDLNGTRGAPVSDVAFKGITFAYSTWLEPSSPDGHIEGQAGFRMVGDDNPDFDSTRLHWKKTPGAVNVSHGQHITFEGDTFTHLGAVGLNLNTGTQHTTITGNVFRQIAATGIQVGGVEWRDAHPDDPRDITKDTVVDNNVVTQAADQYNGSLGILAGYTDSTTITHNKVYDLPYSGISVGWGWGLTDQGGNSAYPNNAGVPVSDSPTISRDTVVTHNEISDIMKSQADGGAVYTLSSNPGGTVSGNYIHGVPEYAYGAVYHDEGSRHWKNTGNAFCDVAYQWLLMNHAEDNKAQGNFTTKPNFSVQYLSKNNEVNGNVTVGACDQLPASIVDDAGLEPGYRHLDPGPAVTDHQAPTAPGTPAAATDFPTVADLGWPAATDDTGVTGYSVFQDGKLVSATGTMSVRIPHLTAGQTYTFTVTARDAAGNESEPSHSLTVTMPRGRDLALDKPATASSDSEGNVPAKAVDGDLSTRWAQGLGLPDPSWIQVDLGASYDVTGTITTFEKSDGYKYRVQVSPDEVHWSTLADRTADNTTAQTDYAHSDTPVAGRFVRLTVTGSSGNGGSIYDFQVYGTPRPPSTDHTAPATPGQPTVKALLPSLVQVSWPAATDDTGVTSYVVYQDGKRIGVTDDTAFRVANLSPDKQYSFTVVARDAALNGSDPSPAAEVTTPPDDDLTLDKTATASSDSEGNVPAKAVDGDLSTRWAQGLGLPDPSWLQVDLGKATGVSAVVTTFEKSSGYQYRLEYSTDGQSWSVLDDHTGENTVTATTYSFAAEPVTARYLRLTITGSSWNGGSVYELQAYGGF
;
A
#
# COMPACT_ATOMS: atom_id res chain seq x y z
N MET A 1 13.23 -52.96 47.99
CA MET A 1 12.03 -53.45 48.72
C MET A 1 11.43 -52.28 49.53
N ARG A 2 10.10 -52.13 49.50
CA ARG A 2 9.21 -51.21 50.26
C ARG A 2 8.85 -49.82 49.67
N ARG A 3 7.72 -49.82 48.94
CA ARG A 3 6.49 -48.99 49.02
C ARG A 3 6.53 -47.53 49.55
N SER A 4 6.11 -46.61 48.67
CA SER A 4 4.94 -45.70 48.69
C SER A 4 4.70 -44.62 49.78
N LEU A 5 4.49 -43.39 49.26
CA LEU A 5 3.57 -42.27 49.61
C LEU A 5 3.39 -41.79 51.08
N ILE A 6 3.36 -40.46 51.30
CA ILE A 6 2.17 -39.62 51.61
C ILE A 6 2.58 -38.14 51.85
N ALA A 7 1.65 -37.23 51.53
CA ALA A 7 1.68 -35.76 51.50
C ALA A 7 1.71 -35.02 52.87
N ALA A 8 2.01 -33.72 52.82
CA ALA A 8 1.51 -32.70 53.75
C ALA A 8 1.50 -31.29 53.12
N LEU A 9 0.33 -30.63 53.12
CA LEU A 9 0.09 -29.20 52.86
C LEU A 9 0.56 -28.35 54.06
N SER A 10 1.00 -27.10 53.83
CA SER A 10 0.28 -25.86 54.25
C SER A 10 1.14 -24.58 54.33
N LEU A 11 0.43 -23.44 54.13
CA LEU A 11 0.76 -22.02 54.31
C LEU A 11 1.48 -21.25 53.17
N ALA A 12 0.68 -20.57 52.35
CA ALA A 12 1.07 -19.39 51.58
C ALA A 12 0.50 -18.13 52.25
N ALA A 13 1.37 -17.19 52.63
CA ALA A 13 0.99 -15.85 53.04
C ALA A 13 1.10 -14.92 51.82
N ALA A 14 0.02 -14.20 51.54
CA ALA A 14 -0.06 -13.25 50.43
C ALA A 14 0.70 -11.95 50.77
N SER A 15 1.74 -11.65 50.01
CA SER A 15 2.38 -10.33 49.93
C SER A 15 1.75 -9.54 48.77
N ALA A 16 1.15 -8.39 49.08
CA ALA A 16 0.57 -7.47 48.11
C ALA A 16 1.65 -6.91 47.14
N PRO A 17 1.36 -6.79 45.83
CA PRO A 17 2.29 -6.18 44.88
C PRO A 17 2.23 -4.64 44.99
N LEU A 18 3.42 -4.04 45.11
CA LEU A 18 3.62 -2.60 44.87
C LEU A 18 3.25 -2.29 43.41
N THR A 19 2.34 -1.35 43.22
CA THR A 19 1.98 -0.81 41.91
C THR A 19 3.18 -0.07 41.32
N ALA A 20 3.72 -0.59 40.22
CA ALA A 20 4.73 0.10 39.43
C ALA A 20 4.11 1.37 38.83
N VAL A 21 4.77 2.50 39.05
CA VAL A 21 4.49 3.76 38.35
C VAL A 21 4.71 3.52 36.84
N PRO A 22 3.84 3.98 35.93
CA PRO A 22 4.07 3.83 34.51
C PRO A 22 5.38 4.54 34.15
N SER A 23 6.37 3.80 33.64
CA SER A 23 7.52 4.43 33.02
C SER A 23 6.99 5.22 31.83
N HIS A 24 7.23 6.53 31.80
CA HIS A 24 7.05 7.30 30.58
C HIS A 24 7.88 6.61 29.50
N ALA A 25 7.23 6.02 28.50
CA ALA A 25 7.93 5.59 27.29
C ALA A 25 8.63 6.84 26.75
N ALA A 26 9.96 6.82 26.71
CA ALA A 26 10.72 7.90 26.13
C ALA A 26 10.22 8.11 24.69
N ALA A 27 9.89 9.35 24.34
CA ALA A 27 9.52 9.70 22.97
C ALA A 27 10.61 9.16 22.02
N LYS A 28 10.18 8.43 20.97
CA LYS A 28 11.12 7.90 19.96
C LYS A 28 11.97 9.07 19.48
N PRO A 29 13.32 8.97 19.54
CA PRO A 29 14.19 10.03 19.05
C PRO A 29 13.85 10.41 17.60
N ALA A 30 13.93 11.70 17.26
CA ALA A 30 13.53 12.19 15.94
C ALA A 30 14.47 11.68 14.82
N ASP A 31 13.87 11.20 13.74
CA ASP A 31 14.58 10.82 12.50
C ASP A 31 15.20 12.05 11.83
N LEU A 32 16.29 11.82 11.08
CA LEU A 32 16.97 12.84 10.29
C LEU A 32 16.65 12.69 8.82
N TYR A 33 16.19 13.75 8.17
CA TYR A 33 15.84 13.76 6.74
C TYR A 33 16.82 14.60 5.92
N ILE A 34 17.40 13.98 4.90
CA ILE A 34 18.29 14.56 3.90
C ILE A 34 17.62 14.43 2.55
N TYR A 35 17.49 15.52 1.81
CA TYR A 35 16.80 15.55 0.51
C TYR A 35 17.80 15.68 -0.64
N VAL A 36 17.60 14.89 -1.68
CA VAL A 36 18.38 14.89 -2.92
C VAL A 36 17.44 15.06 -4.11
N SER A 37 17.86 15.82 -5.11
CA SER A 37 17.08 16.11 -6.32
C SER A 37 18.02 16.28 -7.52
N PRO A 38 17.69 15.76 -8.73
CA PRO A 38 18.55 15.96 -9.91
C PRO A 38 18.73 17.44 -10.29
N THR A 39 17.81 18.30 -9.83
CA THR A 39 17.85 19.76 -10.03
C THR A 39 18.43 20.53 -8.83
N GLY A 40 18.81 19.82 -7.77
CA GLY A 40 19.40 20.37 -6.55
C GLY A 40 20.81 20.91 -6.72
N LYS A 41 21.45 21.26 -5.59
CA LYS A 41 22.83 21.77 -5.55
C LYS A 41 23.58 21.17 -4.36
N ASP A 42 24.78 20.62 -4.61
CA ASP A 42 25.65 20.09 -3.54
C ASP A 42 26.27 21.19 -2.66
N THR A 43 26.11 22.46 -3.02
CA THR A 43 26.38 23.59 -2.11
C THR A 43 25.20 23.91 -1.18
N GLY A 44 24.10 23.15 -1.27
CA GLY A 44 22.87 23.31 -0.50
C GLY A 44 23.00 22.81 0.93
N ARG A 45 21.85 22.66 1.62
CA ARG A 45 21.80 22.21 3.02
C ARG A 45 21.16 20.82 3.19
N GLY A 46 20.79 20.15 2.09
CA GLY A 46 20.12 18.84 2.15
C GLY A 46 18.70 18.89 2.72
N THR A 47 18.06 20.07 2.75
CA THR A 47 16.66 20.21 3.21
C THR A 47 15.70 20.15 2.02
N ALA A 48 14.42 19.85 2.23
CA ALA A 48 13.42 19.81 1.14
C ALA A 48 13.39 21.08 0.25
N ARG A 49 13.63 22.28 0.80
CA ARG A 49 13.68 23.52 0.00
C ARG A 49 15.00 23.73 -0.75
N HIS A 50 16.06 23.07 -0.29
CA HIS A 50 17.43 23.21 -0.78
C HIS A 50 18.12 21.83 -0.82
N PRO A 51 17.62 20.90 -1.67
CA PRO A 51 18.12 19.54 -1.73
C PRO A 51 19.53 19.50 -2.31
N PHE A 52 20.29 18.47 -1.93
CA PHE A 52 21.54 18.11 -2.58
C PHE A 52 21.28 17.64 -4.02
N LYS A 53 22.33 17.63 -4.84
CA LYS A 53 22.23 17.20 -6.24
C LYS A 53 22.62 15.74 -6.41
N THR A 54 23.68 15.29 -5.73
CA THR A 54 24.31 13.99 -5.97
C THR A 54 24.14 13.04 -4.79
N LEU A 55 24.10 11.74 -5.09
CA LEU A 55 24.04 10.68 -4.09
C LEU A 55 25.35 10.63 -3.29
N GLU A 56 26.49 10.84 -3.95
CA GLU A 56 27.80 10.87 -3.30
C GLU A 56 27.88 11.96 -2.24
N HIS A 57 27.39 13.17 -2.55
CA HIS A 57 27.39 14.25 -1.58
C HIS A 57 26.43 13.96 -0.42
N ALA A 58 25.26 13.38 -0.70
CA ALA A 58 24.33 12.97 0.35
C ALA A 58 24.93 11.90 1.27
N ARG A 59 25.59 10.88 0.72
CA ARG A 59 26.34 9.85 1.47
C ARG A 59 27.42 10.48 2.35
N ASP A 60 28.26 11.33 1.78
CA ASP A 60 29.33 11.99 2.54
C ASP A 60 28.75 12.84 3.68
N HIS A 61 27.60 13.50 3.44
CA HIS A 61 26.88 14.21 4.48
C HIS A 61 26.31 13.28 5.56
N VAL A 62 25.74 12.12 5.20
CA VAL A 62 25.28 11.10 6.16
C VAL A 62 26.42 10.72 7.11
N ARG A 63 27.64 10.48 6.59
CA ARG A 63 28.81 10.14 7.41
C ARG A 63 29.11 11.20 8.48
N ASP A 64 28.90 12.48 8.16
CA ASP A 64 29.17 13.60 9.09
C ASP A 64 28.12 13.75 10.21
N VAL A 65 26.91 13.24 9.99
CA VAL A 65 25.73 13.56 10.81
C VAL A 65 25.04 12.36 11.44
N LYS A 66 25.24 11.14 10.94
CA LYS A 66 24.53 9.94 11.40
C LYS A 66 24.68 9.67 12.90
N ASP A 67 25.86 9.90 13.45
CA ASP A 67 26.13 9.69 14.88
C ASP A 67 25.38 10.70 15.78
N LYS A 68 24.91 11.81 15.21
CA LYS A 68 24.16 12.87 15.91
C LYS A 68 22.64 12.72 15.76
N ALA A 69 22.17 11.83 14.87
CA ALA A 69 20.75 11.62 14.65
C ALA A 69 20.12 10.93 15.85
N GLY A 70 18.91 11.33 16.24
CA GLY A 70 18.16 10.65 17.28
C GLY A 70 17.66 9.29 16.79
N GLY A 71 16.97 9.29 15.65
CA GLY A 71 16.39 8.13 15.00
C GLY A 71 17.10 7.75 13.69
N ASP A 72 16.35 7.15 12.77
CA ASP A 72 16.88 6.69 11.48
C ASP A 72 17.31 7.88 10.60
N VAL A 73 18.23 7.64 9.67
CA VAL A 73 18.69 8.66 8.71
C VAL A 73 18.09 8.37 7.35
N HIS A 74 17.17 9.22 6.91
CA HIS A 74 16.45 9.10 5.66
C HIS A 74 17.07 10.02 4.59
N VAL A 75 17.60 9.42 3.53
CA VAL A 75 18.02 10.10 2.30
C VAL A 75 16.87 10.00 1.30
N ARG A 76 16.05 11.06 1.24
CA ARG A 76 14.86 11.18 0.38
C ARG A 76 15.22 11.68 -1.01
N LEU A 77 14.94 10.87 -2.01
CA LEU A 77 15.18 11.15 -3.42
C LEU A 77 13.90 11.70 -4.06
N GLU A 78 13.95 12.94 -4.54
CA GLU A 78 12.89 13.51 -5.39
C GLU A 78 12.88 12.84 -6.78
N SER A 79 11.77 12.99 -7.50
CA SER A 79 11.60 12.39 -8.83
C SER A 79 12.67 12.83 -9.82
N GLY A 80 13.07 11.88 -10.67
CA GLY A 80 13.96 12.11 -11.80
C GLY A 80 15.18 11.19 -11.80
N THR A 81 16.04 11.38 -12.81
CA THR A 81 17.17 10.48 -13.07
C THR A 81 18.47 10.99 -12.44
N TYR A 82 19.00 10.22 -11.49
CA TYR A 82 20.32 10.39 -10.87
C TYR A 82 21.35 9.64 -11.71
N ARG A 83 21.96 10.36 -12.67
CA ARG A 83 22.93 9.78 -13.61
C ARG A 83 24.30 9.60 -12.96
N LEU A 84 24.71 8.35 -12.83
CA LEU A 84 26.00 7.95 -12.31
C LEU A 84 27.09 8.05 -13.39
N SER A 85 28.25 8.55 -12.99
CA SER A 85 29.47 8.53 -13.81
C SER A 85 30.40 7.36 -13.45
N ARG A 86 30.14 6.73 -12.30
CA ARG A 86 30.85 5.61 -11.68
C ARG A 86 29.93 4.97 -10.63
N THR A 87 30.31 3.82 -10.11
CA THR A 87 29.61 3.12 -9.02
C THR A 87 29.39 3.99 -7.80
N PHE A 88 28.17 3.97 -7.27
CA PHE A 88 27.82 4.53 -5.97
C PHE A 88 28.18 3.51 -4.88
N ALA A 89 29.35 3.67 -4.29
CA ALA A 89 29.88 2.75 -3.28
C ALA A 89 29.50 3.18 -1.86
N LEU A 90 29.03 2.20 -1.07
CA LEU A 90 28.81 2.28 0.37
C LEU A 90 29.78 1.31 1.06
N THR A 91 30.30 1.70 2.21
CA THR A 91 31.29 0.98 3.01
C THR A 91 30.83 0.91 4.46
N ALA A 92 31.59 0.29 5.36
CA ALA A 92 31.24 0.27 6.79
C ALA A 92 31.07 1.68 7.41
N GLU A 93 31.67 2.72 6.81
CA GLU A 93 31.44 4.12 7.23
C GLU A 93 30.02 4.60 6.95
N ASP A 94 29.27 3.91 6.10
CA ASP A 94 27.90 4.26 5.70
C ASP A 94 26.84 3.48 6.47
N SER A 95 27.27 2.54 7.33
CA SER A 95 26.37 1.72 8.14
C SER A 95 25.53 2.56 9.10
N GLY A 96 24.35 2.06 9.44
CA GLY A 96 23.61 2.52 10.61
C GLY A 96 24.38 2.28 11.92
N ALA A 97 23.89 2.85 13.02
CA ALA A 97 24.53 2.74 14.33
C ALA A 97 23.49 2.68 15.45
N ASP A 98 23.78 1.93 16.52
CA ASP A 98 22.94 1.82 17.72
C ASP A 98 21.48 1.42 17.44
N GLY A 99 21.26 0.53 16.46
CA GLY A 99 19.94 0.05 16.05
C GLY A 99 19.16 0.99 15.13
N ARG A 100 19.82 2.04 14.60
CA ARG A 100 19.26 2.95 13.58
C ARG A 100 19.68 2.51 12.19
N THR A 101 18.84 2.79 11.20
CA THR A 101 19.06 2.45 9.79
C THR A 101 19.39 3.70 8.98
N VAL A 102 20.26 3.57 7.96
CA VAL A 102 20.40 4.56 6.89
C VAL A 102 19.52 4.13 5.72
N VAL A 103 18.48 4.90 5.44
CA VAL A 103 17.43 4.59 4.46
C VAL A 103 17.56 5.51 3.25
N TYR A 104 17.89 4.96 2.09
CA TYR A 104 17.76 5.65 0.80
C TYR A 104 16.35 5.36 0.26
N GLU A 105 15.49 6.38 0.19
CA GLU A 105 14.08 6.19 -0.15
C GLU A 105 13.58 7.20 -1.18
N ALA A 106 12.59 6.81 -1.98
CA ALA A 106 11.79 7.77 -2.73
C ALA A 106 11.08 8.74 -1.77
N ALA A 107 11.08 10.03 -2.12
CA ALA A 107 10.16 10.96 -1.47
C ALA A 107 8.70 10.54 -1.74
N PRO A 108 7.73 10.90 -0.88
CA PRO A 108 6.34 10.52 -1.09
C PRO A 108 5.80 10.87 -2.49
N GLY A 109 5.32 9.86 -3.23
CA GLY A 109 4.83 10.01 -4.60
C GLY A 109 5.92 10.25 -5.66
N ALA A 110 7.19 10.13 -5.30
CA ALA A 110 8.31 10.30 -6.24
C ALA A 110 8.71 8.98 -6.91
N HIS A 111 9.33 9.10 -8.08
CA HIS A 111 9.86 7.96 -8.85
C HIS A 111 11.33 8.23 -9.22
N PRO A 112 12.27 8.08 -8.27
CA PRO A 112 13.69 8.30 -8.52
C PRO A 112 14.31 7.14 -9.30
N VAL A 113 15.17 7.47 -10.27
CA VAL A 113 15.92 6.49 -11.07
C VAL A 113 17.42 6.67 -10.86
N ILE A 114 18.08 5.71 -10.23
CA ILE A 114 19.54 5.61 -10.18
C ILE A 114 20.00 4.97 -11.49
N SER A 115 20.66 5.76 -12.33
CA SER A 115 20.94 5.35 -13.71
C SER A 115 22.41 5.38 -14.08
N GLY A 116 22.92 4.29 -14.66
CA GLY A 116 24.22 4.26 -15.34
C GLY A 116 24.16 4.74 -16.80
N GLY A 117 22.99 5.17 -17.27
CA GLY A 117 22.69 5.49 -18.66
C GLY A 117 23.17 6.87 -19.11
N ARG A 118 23.68 6.93 -20.33
CA ARG A 118 24.03 8.16 -21.04
C ARG A 118 23.10 8.33 -22.24
N ARG A 119 22.52 9.53 -22.36
CA ARG A 119 21.72 9.89 -23.53
C ARG A 119 22.63 10.12 -24.73
N VAL A 120 22.28 9.52 -25.86
CA VAL A 120 22.95 9.70 -27.15
C VAL A 120 22.17 10.71 -27.97
N THR A 121 22.85 11.75 -28.44
CA THR A 121 22.24 12.85 -29.22
C THR A 121 23.04 13.09 -30.50
N GLY A 122 22.50 13.90 -31.42
CA GLY A 122 23.17 14.24 -32.67
C GLY A 122 23.12 13.12 -33.72
N TRP A 123 22.01 12.38 -33.76
CA TRP A 123 21.77 11.36 -34.77
C TRP A 123 21.67 11.97 -36.17
N THR A 124 22.36 11.38 -37.13
CA THR A 124 22.37 11.81 -38.55
C THR A 124 22.21 10.61 -39.46
N PRO A 125 21.47 10.72 -40.56
CA PRO A 125 21.32 9.61 -41.51
C PRO A 125 22.68 9.31 -42.19
N VAL A 126 22.97 8.03 -42.37
CA VAL A 126 24.18 7.53 -43.06
C VAL A 126 23.99 7.55 -44.57
N ASP A 127 22.76 7.36 -45.03
CA ASP A 127 22.38 7.27 -46.43
C ASP A 127 21.17 8.17 -46.76
N ALA A 128 20.97 8.43 -48.05
CA ALA A 128 19.90 9.31 -48.53
C ALA A 128 18.49 8.72 -48.32
N ASP A 129 18.40 7.39 -48.22
CA ASP A 129 17.15 6.67 -47.95
C ASP A 129 16.82 6.63 -46.44
N GLN A 130 17.68 7.21 -45.59
CA GLN A 130 17.55 7.34 -44.14
C GLN A 130 17.30 6.01 -43.42
N LYS A 131 17.85 4.91 -43.94
CA LYS A 131 17.64 3.59 -43.34
C LYS A 131 18.48 3.40 -42.08
N VAL A 132 19.72 3.91 -42.09
CA VAL A 132 20.61 3.82 -40.93
C VAL A 132 20.96 5.21 -40.45
N TYR A 133 20.90 5.43 -39.14
CA TYR A 133 21.36 6.63 -38.47
C TYR A 133 22.65 6.35 -37.71
N LYS A 134 23.45 7.39 -37.50
CA LYS A 134 24.63 7.33 -36.65
C LYS A 134 24.77 8.53 -35.73
N ALA A 135 25.41 8.31 -34.59
CA ALA A 135 25.76 9.33 -33.62
C ALA A 135 27.16 9.09 -33.03
N LYS A 136 27.78 10.16 -32.52
CA LYS A 136 29.07 10.05 -31.82
C LYS A 136 28.86 9.55 -30.39
N LEU A 137 29.60 8.50 -30.03
CA LEU A 137 29.64 7.95 -28.67
C LEU A 137 31.02 8.10 -28.00
N SER A 138 32.03 8.55 -28.76
CA SER A 138 33.41 8.74 -28.29
C SER A 138 34.01 7.42 -27.76
N ASN A 139 34.74 7.44 -26.63
CA ASN A 139 35.46 6.28 -26.09
C ASN A 139 34.60 5.38 -25.17
N LEU A 140 33.28 5.44 -25.27
CA LEU A 140 32.40 4.59 -24.47
C LEU A 140 32.18 3.23 -25.17
N ASP A 141 32.36 2.14 -24.43
CA ASP A 141 31.95 0.80 -24.86
C ASP A 141 30.68 0.38 -24.11
N THR A 142 29.82 -0.39 -24.76
CA THR A 142 28.54 -0.88 -24.22
C THR A 142 28.10 -2.12 -25.00
N ARG A 143 27.34 -2.98 -24.32
CA ARG A 143 26.65 -4.12 -24.95
C ARG A 143 25.15 -3.91 -25.14
N GLN A 144 24.60 -2.79 -24.68
CA GLN A 144 23.18 -2.49 -24.73
C GLN A 144 22.93 -1.09 -25.32
N LEU A 145 21.84 -0.96 -26.05
CA LEU A 145 21.29 0.30 -26.55
C LEU A 145 19.78 0.25 -26.39
N TYR A 146 19.21 1.32 -25.84
CA TYR A 146 17.78 1.45 -25.63
C TYR A 146 17.26 2.65 -26.43
N VAL A 147 16.14 2.49 -27.13
CA VAL A 147 15.46 3.60 -27.82
C VAL A 147 14.05 3.68 -27.28
N ASN A 148 13.68 4.83 -26.73
CA ASN A 148 12.39 5.06 -26.07
C ASN A 148 12.09 4.04 -24.96
N GLY A 149 13.13 3.63 -24.23
CA GLY A 149 13.02 2.61 -23.17
C GLY A 149 13.22 1.17 -23.66
N GLU A 150 13.05 0.88 -24.95
CA GLU A 150 13.09 -0.49 -25.47
C GLU A 150 14.51 -0.95 -25.83
N LEU A 151 14.88 -2.15 -25.38
CA LEU A 151 16.17 -2.78 -25.70
C LEU A 151 16.24 -3.11 -27.19
N LYS A 152 17.27 -2.63 -27.87
CA LYS A 152 17.48 -2.88 -29.29
C LYS A 152 18.48 -4.01 -29.54
N THR A 153 18.26 -4.73 -30.63
CA THR A 153 19.04 -5.91 -30.99
C THR A 153 20.44 -5.50 -31.43
N ARG A 154 21.49 -6.06 -30.80
CA ARG A 154 22.85 -5.91 -31.34
C ARG A 154 22.92 -6.66 -32.67
N ALA A 155 23.35 -5.97 -33.74
CA ALA A 155 23.27 -6.45 -35.12
C ALA A 155 23.81 -7.89 -35.25
N ARG A 156 22.99 -8.78 -35.82
CA ARG A 156 23.27 -10.23 -35.83
C ARG A 156 22.82 -10.91 -37.11
N SER A 157 23.50 -12.00 -37.46
CA SER A 157 23.09 -12.84 -38.58
C SER A 157 21.76 -13.53 -38.29
N GLN A 158 21.14 -14.07 -39.36
CA GLN A 158 20.06 -15.06 -39.23
C GLN A 158 20.45 -16.21 -38.29
N LYS A 159 19.43 -16.82 -37.66
CA LYS A 159 19.61 -17.96 -36.75
C LYS A 159 20.11 -19.20 -37.50
N ASN A 160 21.09 -19.88 -36.92
CA ASN A 160 21.75 -21.09 -37.41
C ASN A 160 22.28 -20.95 -38.86
N PRO A 161 23.21 -20.00 -39.12
CA PRO A 161 23.76 -19.83 -40.46
C PRO A 161 24.47 -21.11 -40.94
N SER A 162 24.21 -21.49 -42.18
CA SER A 162 24.78 -22.71 -42.77
C SER A 162 26.24 -22.53 -43.23
N GLY A 163 26.92 -23.64 -43.53
CA GLY A 163 28.24 -23.60 -44.17
C GLY A 163 29.43 -23.50 -43.21
N PHE A 164 29.21 -23.55 -41.90
CA PHE A 164 30.28 -23.57 -40.89
C PHE A 164 30.74 -25.00 -40.58
N SER A 165 32.04 -25.17 -40.34
CA SER A 165 32.63 -26.41 -39.84
C SER A 165 33.74 -26.09 -38.84
N LYS A 166 33.72 -26.74 -37.68
CA LYS A 166 34.72 -26.52 -36.62
C LYS A 166 36.13 -26.92 -37.09
N THR A 167 37.11 -26.16 -36.62
CA THR A 167 38.55 -26.42 -36.72
C THR A 167 39.15 -26.42 -35.33
N SER A 168 40.47 -26.65 -35.21
CA SER A 168 41.15 -26.57 -33.92
C SER A 168 41.18 -25.16 -33.30
N THR A 169 40.98 -24.10 -34.09
CA THR A 169 41.13 -22.70 -33.63
C THR A 169 39.91 -21.81 -33.93
N GLY A 170 38.80 -22.40 -34.40
CA GLY A 170 37.61 -21.66 -34.80
C GLY A 170 36.82 -22.42 -35.85
N TYR A 171 36.50 -21.80 -36.99
CA TYR A 171 35.67 -22.39 -38.04
C TYR A 171 36.23 -22.18 -39.44
N THR A 172 35.95 -23.11 -40.36
CA THR A 172 35.89 -22.80 -41.79
C THR A 172 34.45 -22.44 -42.18
N PHE A 173 34.28 -21.62 -43.20
CA PHE A 173 32.98 -21.21 -43.72
C PHE A 173 32.92 -21.21 -45.25
N THR A 174 31.72 -21.30 -45.83
CA THR A 174 31.52 -21.26 -47.29
C THR A 174 31.10 -19.89 -47.83
N ASP A 175 30.52 -19.03 -46.98
CA ASP A 175 30.12 -17.68 -47.36
C ASP A 175 31.33 -16.75 -47.46
N LYS A 176 31.69 -16.37 -48.67
CA LYS A 176 32.87 -15.53 -48.92
C LYS A 176 32.69 -14.08 -48.47
N SER A 177 31.47 -13.62 -48.20
CA SER A 177 31.23 -12.23 -47.76
C SER A 177 31.87 -11.92 -46.40
N LEU A 178 32.10 -12.94 -45.56
CA LEU A 178 32.76 -12.78 -44.25
C LEU A 178 34.22 -12.30 -44.37
N ASP A 179 34.90 -12.56 -45.49
CA ASP A 179 36.27 -12.09 -45.75
C ASP A 179 36.31 -10.57 -46.04
N ASP A 180 35.17 -10.00 -46.42
CA ASP A 180 35.01 -8.57 -46.72
C ASP A 180 34.66 -7.73 -45.48
N TYR A 181 34.49 -8.35 -44.31
CA TYR A 181 34.11 -7.65 -43.07
C TYR A 181 35.25 -6.71 -42.65
N LYS A 182 34.92 -5.45 -42.40
CA LYS A 182 35.94 -4.41 -42.15
C LYS A 182 36.61 -4.53 -40.78
N ARG A 183 35.86 -5.02 -39.79
CA ARG A 183 36.30 -5.17 -38.40
C ARG A 183 35.94 -6.54 -37.85
N PRO A 184 36.52 -7.63 -38.38
CA PRO A 184 36.21 -8.98 -37.95
C PRO A 184 36.54 -9.22 -36.48
N SER A 185 37.44 -8.41 -35.88
CA SER A 185 37.77 -8.47 -34.46
C SER A 185 36.68 -7.95 -33.52
N ASP A 186 35.65 -7.27 -34.03
CA ASP A 186 34.46 -6.92 -33.23
C ASP A 186 33.45 -8.07 -33.20
N LEU A 187 33.48 -8.94 -34.21
CA LEU A 187 32.49 -9.99 -34.39
C LEU A 187 32.55 -10.98 -33.23
N GLU A 188 31.39 -11.47 -32.80
CA GLU A 188 31.27 -12.53 -31.80
C GLU A 188 30.51 -13.73 -32.40
N VAL A 189 31.00 -14.94 -32.11
CA VAL A 189 30.29 -16.19 -32.38
C VAL A 189 29.45 -16.52 -31.15
N VAL A 190 28.15 -16.74 -31.33
CA VAL A 190 27.26 -17.22 -30.27
C VAL A 190 26.77 -18.63 -30.60
N SER A 191 26.81 -19.51 -29.61
CA SER A 191 26.30 -20.87 -29.69
C SER A 191 25.53 -21.21 -28.42
N ALA A 192 24.25 -21.54 -28.56
CA ALA A 192 23.39 -21.99 -27.47
C ALA A 192 23.14 -23.50 -27.59
N TRP A 193 23.26 -24.21 -26.48
CA TRP A 193 22.98 -25.64 -26.42
C TRP A 193 22.59 -26.07 -25.01
N GLY A 194 21.48 -26.80 -24.88
CA GLY A 194 20.99 -27.31 -23.60
C GLY A 194 20.64 -26.16 -22.65
N TRP A 195 21.35 -26.09 -21.53
CA TRP A 195 21.22 -25.04 -20.53
C TRP A 195 22.22 -23.89 -20.71
N LYS A 196 23.14 -23.96 -21.69
CA LYS A 196 24.29 -23.04 -21.81
C LYS A 196 24.15 -22.07 -22.96
N LEU A 197 24.68 -20.87 -22.76
CA LEU A 197 25.02 -19.91 -23.80
C LEU A 197 26.54 -19.68 -23.83
N MET A 198 27.15 -19.91 -24.99
CA MET A 198 28.58 -19.62 -25.22
C MET A 198 28.72 -18.48 -26.22
N ARG A 199 29.60 -17.53 -25.92
CA ARG A 199 29.89 -16.38 -26.78
C ARG A 199 31.39 -16.11 -26.79
N CYS A 200 31.99 -16.14 -27.98
CA CYS A 200 33.41 -15.85 -28.17
C CYS A 200 33.65 -14.74 -29.18
N PRO A 201 34.50 -13.75 -28.88
CA PRO A 201 35.02 -12.84 -29.88
C PRO A 201 35.79 -13.58 -30.98
N VAL A 202 35.77 -13.03 -32.19
CA VAL A 202 36.58 -13.49 -33.31
C VAL A 202 37.92 -12.75 -33.30
N ALA A 203 39.01 -13.49 -33.47
CA ALA A 203 40.35 -12.90 -33.53
C ALA A 203 40.68 -12.37 -34.94
N SER A 204 40.39 -13.18 -35.96
CA SER A 204 40.65 -12.82 -37.37
C SER A 204 39.85 -13.67 -38.33
N ILE A 205 39.59 -13.14 -39.52
CA ILE A 205 39.08 -13.86 -40.68
C ILE A 205 40.08 -13.71 -41.82
N SER A 206 40.38 -14.79 -42.53
CA SER A 206 41.25 -14.78 -43.70
C SER A 206 40.85 -15.89 -44.68
N GLY A 207 40.43 -15.51 -45.88
CA GLY A 207 39.96 -16.44 -46.90
C GLY A 207 38.66 -17.13 -46.47
N ASN A 208 38.71 -18.44 -46.23
CA ASN A 208 37.55 -19.23 -45.76
C ASN A 208 37.70 -19.73 -44.32
N ALA A 209 38.62 -19.14 -43.55
CA ALA A 209 38.92 -19.52 -42.17
C ALA A 209 38.66 -18.35 -41.21
N MET A 210 37.96 -18.65 -40.12
CA MET A 210 37.70 -17.79 -38.98
C MET A 210 38.45 -18.34 -37.77
N THR A 211 39.38 -17.55 -37.23
CA THR A 211 40.06 -17.84 -35.96
C THR A 211 39.29 -17.17 -34.83
N VAL A 212 38.85 -17.96 -33.85
CA VAL A 212 38.14 -17.48 -32.66
C VAL A 212 39.14 -17.15 -31.56
N GLN A 213 38.84 -16.12 -30.77
CA GLN A 213 39.70 -15.60 -29.73
C GLN A 213 40.01 -16.65 -28.64
N GLN A 214 41.26 -16.66 -28.19
CA GLN A 214 41.73 -17.45 -27.04
C GLN A 214 41.80 -16.54 -25.79
N PRO A 215 41.56 -17.06 -24.56
CA PRO A 215 41.27 -18.47 -24.23
C PRO A 215 39.82 -18.90 -24.43
N CYS A 216 38.92 -18.02 -24.88
CA CYS A 216 37.50 -18.34 -25.06
C CYS A 216 37.26 -19.64 -25.82
N TRP A 217 37.87 -19.81 -27.01
CA TRP A 217 37.69 -21.02 -27.82
C TRP A 217 38.19 -22.29 -27.12
N HIS A 218 39.35 -22.24 -26.44
CA HIS A 218 39.86 -23.36 -25.64
C HIS A 218 38.84 -23.76 -24.58
N ASN A 219 38.41 -22.81 -23.74
CA ASN A 219 37.46 -23.06 -22.65
C ASN A 219 36.11 -23.61 -23.16
N ALA A 220 35.63 -23.10 -24.30
CA ALA A 220 34.38 -23.53 -24.92
C ALA A 220 34.41 -24.97 -25.46
N ASN A 221 35.59 -25.60 -25.52
CA ASN A 221 35.78 -26.97 -26.01
C ASN A 221 36.23 -27.95 -24.91
N LEU A 222 36.23 -27.55 -23.64
CA LEU A 222 36.67 -28.40 -22.53
C LEU A 222 35.67 -29.49 -22.13
N GLN A 223 34.36 -29.25 -22.32
CA GLN A 223 33.33 -30.19 -21.89
C GLN A 223 32.92 -31.15 -22.99
N GLN A 224 33.38 -32.41 -22.89
CA GLN A 224 33.15 -33.40 -23.93
C GLN A 224 31.65 -33.64 -24.21
N GLY A 225 31.26 -33.54 -25.49
CA GLY A 225 29.88 -33.76 -25.95
C GLY A 225 28.95 -32.56 -25.73
N GLN A 226 29.47 -31.48 -25.15
CA GLN A 226 28.74 -30.28 -24.75
C GLN A 226 29.55 -29.02 -25.09
N GLU A 227 30.49 -29.15 -26.02
CA GLU A 227 31.35 -28.07 -26.49
C GLU A 227 30.54 -27.05 -27.30
N ILE A 228 31.14 -25.89 -27.57
CA ILE A 228 30.63 -24.92 -28.52
C ILE A 228 30.32 -25.59 -29.86
N GLN A 229 29.11 -25.42 -30.38
CA GLN A 229 28.68 -26.03 -31.64
C GLN A 229 28.89 -25.04 -32.79
N ASN A 230 28.37 -25.36 -33.98
CA ASN A 230 28.26 -24.35 -35.04
C ASN A 230 27.47 -23.12 -34.54
N PRO A 231 27.72 -21.93 -35.09
CA PRO A 231 27.09 -20.71 -34.61
C PRO A 231 25.56 -20.82 -34.61
N THR A 232 24.94 -20.47 -33.49
CA THR A 232 23.49 -20.18 -33.45
C THR A 232 23.24 -18.81 -34.10
N TRP A 233 24.17 -17.87 -33.98
CA TRP A 233 24.28 -16.68 -34.83
C TRP A 233 25.68 -16.07 -34.69
N LEU A 234 26.01 -15.15 -35.60
CA LEU A 234 27.12 -14.22 -35.46
C LEU A 234 26.56 -12.85 -35.06
N GLU A 235 27.24 -12.08 -34.22
CA GLU A 235 26.79 -10.73 -33.82
C GLU A 235 27.92 -9.70 -33.81
N ASN A 236 27.53 -8.43 -33.74
CA ASN A 236 28.41 -7.27 -33.56
C ASN A 236 29.32 -6.93 -34.74
N ALA A 237 28.74 -6.85 -35.94
CA ALA A 237 29.43 -6.30 -37.11
C ALA A 237 28.56 -5.29 -37.85
N ARG A 238 29.20 -4.30 -38.49
CA ARG A 238 28.50 -3.28 -39.28
C ARG A 238 27.75 -3.89 -40.46
N GLU A 239 28.32 -4.94 -41.03
CA GLU A 239 27.83 -5.68 -42.18
C GLU A 239 26.58 -6.50 -41.84
N LEU A 240 26.34 -6.78 -40.55
CA LEU A 240 25.15 -7.45 -40.05
C LEU A 240 23.99 -6.49 -39.73
N LEU A 241 24.20 -5.18 -39.81
CA LEU A 241 23.16 -4.18 -39.57
C LEU A 241 22.24 -4.09 -40.80
N ASP A 242 21.24 -4.97 -40.86
CA ASP A 242 20.41 -5.18 -42.05
C ASP A 242 18.89 -5.17 -41.77
N SER A 243 18.49 -5.21 -40.50
CA SER A 243 17.09 -5.28 -40.08
C SER A 243 16.71 -4.11 -39.13
N PRO A 244 15.48 -3.56 -39.23
CA PRO A 244 15.00 -2.56 -38.28
C PRO A 244 15.11 -3.05 -36.83
N GLY A 245 15.48 -2.15 -35.92
CA GLY A 245 15.72 -2.47 -34.52
C GLY A 245 17.15 -2.93 -34.21
N GLU A 246 18.00 -3.08 -35.22
CA GLU A 246 19.41 -3.46 -35.02
C GLU A 246 20.34 -2.27 -34.82
N TRP A 247 21.40 -2.46 -34.04
CA TRP A 247 22.45 -1.46 -33.83
C TRP A 247 23.87 -2.06 -33.82
N TYR A 248 24.87 -1.23 -34.12
CA TYR A 248 26.29 -1.58 -34.07
C TYR A 248 27.13 -0.41 -33.55
N LEU A 249 28.07 -0.68 -32.64
CA LEU A 249 29.04 0.30 -32.17
C LEU A 249 30.40 0.08 -32.84
N ASP A 250 30.81 1.03 -33.69
CA ASP A 250 32.15 1.05 -34.26
C ASP A 250 33.13 1.71 -33.29
N LYS A 251 33.75 0.87 -32.45
CA LYS A 251 34.78 1.27 -31.48
C LYS A 251 36.00 1.94 -32.12
N GLY A 252 36.30 1.64 -33.38
CA GLY A 252 37.44 2.20 -34.10
C GLY A 252 37.29 3.69 -34.41
N VAL A 253 36.06 4.19 -34.53
CA VAL A 253 35.76 5.60 -34.84
C VAL A 253 34.85 6.28 -33.81
N GLY A 254 34.43 5.56 -32.78
CA GLY A 254 33.58 6.05 -31.69
C GLY A 254 32.19 6.47 -32.18
N GLU A 255 31.61 5.72 -33.12
CA GLU A 255 30.29 5.98 -33.71
C GLU A 255 29.36 4.78 -33.48
N VAL A 256 28.15 5.06 -32.99
CA VAL A 256 27.06 4.08 -32.92
C VAL A 256 26.17 4.24 -34.14
N TYR A 257 25.76 3.11 -34.72
CA TYR A 257 24.87 3.00 -35.87
C TYR A 257 23.59 2.30 -35.42
N TYR A 258 22.44 2.79 -35.89
CA TYR A 258 21.14 2.22 -35.57
C TYR A 258 20.24 2.22 -36.81
N MET A 259 19.53 1.12 -37.05
CA MET A 259 18.49 1.02 -38.06
C MET A 259 17.13 1.16 -37.36
N PRO A 260 16.44 2.32 -37.46
CA PRO A 260 15.21 2.55 -36.70
C PRO A 260 14.08 1.60 -37.10
N GLU A 261 13.24 1.25 -36.12
CA GLU A 261 11.99 0.55 -36.35
C GLU A 261 10.95 1.47 -37.00
N LYS A 262 9.93 0.86 -37.62
CA LYS A 262 8.87 1.63 -38.27
C LYS A 262 8.14 2.49 -37.23
N GLY A 263 8.17 3.81 -37.42
CA GLY A 263 7.52 4.78 -36.53
C GLY A 263 8.48 5.50 -35.60
N GLU A 264 9.75 5.08 -35.52
CA GLU A 264 10.74 5.77 -34.71
C GLU A 264 11.31 7.01 -35.43
N ASP A 265 11.05 8.18 -34.88
CA ASP A 265 11.67 9.43 -35.32
C ASP A 265 12.97 9.70 -34.55
N MET A 266 14.10 9.45 -35.22
CA MET A 266 15.43 9.65 -34.63
C MET A 266 15.76 11.11 -34.29
N SER A 267 14.99 12.09 -34.76
CA SER A 267 15.13 13.49 -34.35
C SER A 267 14.55 13.76 -32.96
N ALA A 268 13.59 12.93 -32.51
CA ALA A 268 12.89 13.07 -31.23
C ALA A 268 13.19 11.92 -30.24
N ALA A 269 13.65 10.76 -30.73
CA ALA A 269 13.86 9.56 -29.94
C ALA A 269 14.78 9.76 -28.72
N ASP A 270 14.41 9.15 -27.59
CA ASP A 270 15.27 9.08 -26.41
C ASP A 270 16.16 7.84 -26.50
N VAL A 271 17.40 8.03 -26.94
CA VAL A 271 18.36 6.93 -27.06
C VAL A 271 19.29 6.92 -25.85
N THR A 272 19.30 5.82 -25.11
CA THR A 272 20.14 5.63 -23.92
C THR A 272 21.09 4.46 -24.11
N VAL A 273 22.37 4.69 -23.81
CA VAL A 273 23.37 3.62 -23.69
C VAL A 273 23.90 3.53 -22.26
N PRO A 274 23.92 2.35 -21.64
CA PRO A 274 24.55 2.16 -20.35
C PRO A 274 26.06 2.43 -20.38
N ALA A 275 26.60 3.06 -19.33
CA ALA A 275 28.02 3.41 -19.23
C ALA A 275 28.69 2.97 -17.91
N VAL A 276 27.91 2.53 -16.93
CA VAL A 276 28.37 2.05 -15.62
C VAL A 276 27.99 0.58 -15.50
N GLN A 277 28.87 -0.26 -14.96
CA GLN A 277 28.57 -1.69 -14.78
C GLN A 277 27.86 -1.96 -13.44
N ASP A 278 28.50 -1.54 -12.35
CA ASP A 278 27.93 -1.66 -11.01
C ASP A 278 27.35 -0.29 -10.64
N LEU A 279 26.02 -0.19 -10.54
CA LEU A 279 25.34 1.04 -10.15
C LEU A 279 25.57 1.32 -8.67
N VAL A 280 25.34 0.33 -7.82
CA VAL A 280 25.48 0.43 -6.37
C VAL A 280 26.30 -0.75 -5.84
N ASP A 281 27.22 -0.47 -4.93
CA ASP A 281 28.07 -1.49 -4.30
C ASP A 281 28.17 -1.26 -2.79
N LEU A 282 27.56 -2.14 -2.01
CA LEU A 282 27.70 -2.20 -0.55
C LEU A 282 28.91 -3.08 -0.24
N ASN A 283 30.08 -2.43 -0.20
CA ASN A 283 31.39 -3.04 -0.11
C ASN A 283 31.84 -3.19 1.35
N GLY A 284 31.25 -4.16 2.05
CA GLY A 284 31.69 -4.59 3.37
C GLY A 284 32.84 -5.59 3.30
N THR A 285 33.49 -5.79 4.44
CA THR A 285 34.52 -6.83 4.63
C THR A 285 34.23 -7.65 5.88
N ARG A 286 34.83 -8.84 6.01
CA ARG A 286 34.75 -9.70 7.22
C ARG A 286 35.01 -8.93 8.53
N GLY A 287 35.92 -7.95 8.51
CA GLY A 287 36.29 -7.16 9.69
C GLY A 287 35.50 -5.86 9.86
N ALA A 288 34.85 -5.38 8.80
CA ALA A 288 34.10 -4.13 8.77
C ALA A 288 32.92 -4.29 7.79
N PRO A 289 31.81 -4.92 8.24
CA PRO A 289 30.64 -5.11 7.40
C PRO A 289 29.91 -3.78 7.14
N VAL A 290 29.18 -3.71 6.03
CA VAL A 290 28.16 -2.67 5.83
C VAL A 290 26.91 -3.16 6.54
N SER A 291 26.34 -2.37 7.45
CA SER A 291 25.18 -2.80 8.24
C SER A 291 24.06 -1.77 8.30
N ASP A 292 22.83 -2.26 8.44
CA ASP A 292 21.64 -1.45 8.72
C ASP A 292 21.42 -0.36 7.65
N VAL A 293 21.37 -0.79 6.39
CA VAL A 293 21.14 0.06 5.20
C VAL A 293 19.93 -0.45 4.42
N ALA A 294 19.04 0.46 4.04
CA ALA A 294 17.83 0.14 3.28
C ALA A 294 17.71 0.97 2.00
N PHE A 295 17.19 0.36 0.94
CA PHE A 295 16.73 1.01 -0.29
C PHE A 295 15.21 0.82 -0.40
N LYS A 296 14.47 1.90 -0.69
CA LYS A 296 13.01 1.85 -0.78
C LYS A 296 12.43 2.67 -1.93
N GLY A 297 11.64 2.04 -2.80
CA GLY A 297 10.92 2.75 -3.87
C GLY A 297 11.81 3.30 -4.99
N ILE A 298 13.01 2.74 -5.18
CA ILE A 298 14.01 3.24 -6.13
C ILE A 298 14.05 2.37 -7.39
N THR A 299 14.15 3.01 -8.55
CA THR A 299 14.49 2.32 -9.80
C THR A 299 16.00 2.30 -10.02
N PHE A 300 16.59 1.12 -10.20
CA PHE A 300 17.96 0.91 -10.66
C PHE A 300 17.95 0.56 -12.14
N ALA A 301 18.57 1.41 -12.98
CA ALA A 301 18.49 1.21 -14.43
C ALA A 301 19.74 1.54 -15.24
N TYR A 302 19.82 0.93 -16.43
CA TYR A 302 20.82 1.21 -17.46
C TYR A 302 22.26 0.94 -17.00
N SER A 303 22.53 -0.29 -16.57
CA SER A 303 23.90 -0.79 -16.37
C SER A 303 24.39 -1.60 -17.57
N THR A 304 25.72 -1.66 -17.80
CA THR A 304 26.33 -2.53 -18.82
C THR A 304 27.17 -3.64 -18.20
N TRP A 305 27.68 -4.55 -19.02
CA TRP A 305 28.72 -5.49 -18.62
C TRP A 305 29.58 -5.89 -19.81
N LEU A 306 30.85 -5.53 -19.78
CA LEU A 306 31.71 -5.59 -20.96
C LEU A 306 32.53 -6.88 -21.04
N GLU A 307 32.62 -7.65 -19.96
CA GLU A 307 33.52 -8.81 -19.88
C GLU A 307 33.24 -9.90 -20.92
N PRO A 308 31.99 -10.15 -21.37
CA PRO A 308 31.71 -11.03 -22.51
C PRO A 308 32.34 -10.60 -23.84
N SER A 309 32.77 -9.34 -23.96
CA SER A 309 33.49 -8.81 -25.13
C SER A 309 35.03 -8.88 -24.95
N SER A 310 35.51 -9.34 -23.79
CA SER A 310 36.94 -9.55 -23.52
C SER A 310 37.45 -10.86 -24.17
N PRO A 311 38.78 -11.11 -24.20
CA PRO A 311 39.32 -12.36 -24.74
C PRO A 311 38.81 -13.65 -24.09
N ASP A 312 38.32 -13.57 -22.85
CA ASP A 312 37.69 -14.70 -22.15
C ASP A 312 36.31 -15.06 -22.73
N GLY A 313 35.64 -14.09 -23.36
CA GLY A 313 34.26 -14.22 -23.80
C GLY A 313 33.28 -14.52 -22.66
N HIS A 314 32.21 -15.21 -22.98
CA HIS A 314 31.25 -15.76 -22.02
C HIS A 314 31.10 -17.26 -22.28
N ILE A 315 31.92 -18.05 -21.59
CA ILE A 315 31.83 -19.51 -21.62
C ILE A 315 31.15 -19.98 -20.35
N GLU A 316 29.84 -20.07 -20.43
CA GLU A 316 29.00 -20.53 -19.34
C GLU A 316 29.22 -22.03 -19.06
N GLY A 317 29.36 -22.37 -17.78
CA GLY A 317 29.23 -23.72 -17.27
C GLY A 317 27.78 -24.03 -16.86
N GLN A 318 27.16 -23.15 -16.07
CA GLN A 318 25.75 -23.19 -15.66
C GLN A 318 25.33 -21.86 -15.00
N ALA A 319 24.05 -21.46 -15.11
CA ALA A 319 23.43 -20.36 -14.34
C ALA A 319 24.11 -18.98 -14.50
N GLY A 320 24.76 -18.73 -15.64
CA GLY A 320 25.56 -17.54 -15.92
C GLY A 320 26.97 -17.54 -15.30
N PHE A 321 27.39 -18.61 -14.62
CA PHE A 321 28.75 -18.76 -14.10
C PHE A 321 29.68 -19.30 -15.19
N ARG A 322 30.88 -18.73 -15.28
CA ARG A 322 31.72 -18.88 -16.47
C ARG A 322 33.16 -19.24 -16.18
N MET A 323 33.74 -20.01 -17.10
CA MET A 323 35.18 -20.29 -17.14
C MET A 323 35.93 -19.07 -17.73
N VAL A 324 36.99 -18.65 -17.06
CA VAL A 324 37.84 -17.51 -17.46
C VAL A 324 39.31 -17.90 -17.34
N GLY A 325 40.20 -17.21 -18.06
CA GLY A 325 41.63 -17.50 -18.07
C GLY A 325 42.02 -18.64 -19.02
N ASP A 326 43.33 -18.78 -19.21
CA ASP A 326 43.99 -19.73 -20.11
C ASP A 326 44.50 -21.01 -19.42
N ASP A 327 44.55 -21.00 -18.09
CA ASP A 327 45.07 -22.09 -17.26
C ASP A 327 44.00 -23.14 -16.87
N ASN A 328 43.05 -23.44 -17.76
CA ASN A 328 41.99 -24.44 -17.53
C ASN A 328 42.33 -25.77 -18.20
N PRO A 329 42.67 -26.84 -17.45
CA PRO A 329 43.15 -28.10 -18.04
C PRO A 329 42.01 -29.00 -18.57
N ASP A 330 40.85 -28.99 -17.92
CA ASP A 330 39.65 -29.75 -18.28
C ASP A 330 38.41 -29.08 -17.67
N PHE A 331 37.21 -29.48 -18.08
CA PHE A 331 35.98 -28.86 -17.60
C PHE A 331 35.73 -29.11 -16.11
N ASP A 332 35.87 -30.35 -15.64
CA ASP A 332 35.41 -30.75 -14.32
C ASP A 332 36.25 -30.15 -13.18
N SER A 333 37.57 -30.05 -13.37
CA SER A 333 38.48 -29.41 -12.40
C SER A 333 38.20 -27.91 -12.21
N THR A 334 37.49 -27.26 -13.14
CA THR A 334 37.21 -25.81 -13.06
C THR A 334 35.91 -25.48 -12.34
N ARG A 335 35.05 -26.46 -12.05
CA ARG A 335 33.69 -26.26 -11.49
C ARG A 335 33.63 -25.40 -10.23
N LEU A 336 34.69 -25.39 -9.42
CA LEU A 336 34.80 -24.62 -8.18
C LEU A 336 35.49 -23.25 -8.33
N HIS A 337 35.87 -22.91 -9.56
CA HIS A 337 36.61 -21.70 -9.90
C HIS A 337 35.88 -20.85 -10.96
N TRP A 338 34.64 -21.22 -11.30
CA TRP A 338 33.84 -20.44 -12.25
C TRP A 338 33.53 -19.06 -11.68
N LYS A 339 33.77 -18.06 -12.52
CA LYS A 339 33.55 -16.67 -12.17
C LYS A 339 32.06 -16.35 -12.26
N LYS A 340 31.54 -15.83 -11.15
CA LYS A 340 30.19 -15.32 -11.01
C LYS A 340 29.92 -14.14 -11.96
N THR A 341 28.69 -14.02 -12.47
CA THR A 341 28.26 -12.83 -13.21
C THR A 341 27.99 -11.69 -12.20
N PRO A 342 28.56 -10.48 -12.40
CA PRO A 342 28.39 -9.36 -11.48
C PRO A 342 26.96 -8.80 -11.50
N GLY A 343 26.53 -8.20 -10.39
CA GLY A 343 25.25 -7.50 -10.30
C GLY A 343 25.35 -6.01 -10.65
N ALA A 344 24.24 -5.41 -11.05
CA ALA A 344 24.12 -3.95 -11.10
C ALA A 344 24.07 -3.36 -9.68
N VAL A 345 23.50 -4.10 -8.73
CA VAL A 345 23.57 -3.81 -7.30
C VAL A 345 24.25 -4.98 -6.60
N ASN A 346 25.33 -4.71 -5.87
CA ASN A 346 26.12 -5.70 -5.17
C ASN A 346 26.13 -5.46 -3.67
N VAL A 347 26.09 -6.54 -2.89
CA VAL A 347 26.26 -6.50 -1.43
C VAL A 347 27.30 -7.55 -1.04
N SER A 348 28.37 -7.13 -0.37
CA SER A 348 29.43 -8.02 0.13
C SER A 348 29.60 -7.79 1.62
N HIS A 349 29.60 -8.84 2.42
CA HIS A 349 29.58 -8.74 3.89
C HIS A 349 28.57 -7.69 4.43
N GLY A 350 27.35 -7.69 3.88
CA GLY A 350 26.24 -6.88 4.38
C GLY A 350 25.58 -7.50 5.61
N GLN A 351 25.04 -6.69 6.52
CA GLN A 351 24.24 -7.14 7.67
C GLN A 351 22.98 -6.28 7.82
N HIS A 352 21.79 -6.86 7.94
CA HIS A 352 20.53 -6.10 8.02
C HIS A 352 20.36 -5.15 6.82
N ILE A 353 20.41 -5.72 5.62
CA ILE A 353 20.22 -4.98 4.37
C ILE A 353 18.80 -5.16 3.87
N THR A 354 18.15 -4.09 3.44
CA THR A 354 16.76 -4.12 2.96
C THR A 354 16.64 -3.52 1.56
N PHE A 355 15.91 -4.21 0.69
CA PHE A 355 15.40 -3.71 -0.60
C PHE A 355 13.88 -3.87 -0.61
N GLU A 356 13.14 -2.76 -0.68
CA GLU A 356 11.69 -2.73 -0.51
C GLU A 356 10.99 -1.85 -1.55
N GLY A 357 10.09 -2.40 -2.37
CA GLY A 357 9.37 -1.58 -3.35
C GLY A 357 10.25 -1.05 -4.49
N ASP A 358 11.44 -1.59 -4.69
CA ASP A 358 12.40 -1.17 -5.70
C ASP A 358 12.10 -1.79 -7.08
N THR A 359 12.64 -1.19 -8.14
CA THR A 359 12.57 -1.73 -9.51
C THR A 359 13.97 -1.88 -10.10
N PHE A 360 14.31 -3.06 -10.56
CA PHE A 360 15.56 -3.38 -11.24
C PHE A 360 15.26 -3.60 -12.72
N THR A 361 15.72 -2.69 -13.59
CA THR A 361 15.36 -2.76 -15.01
C THR A 361 16.39 -2.21 -15.98
N HIS A 362 16.40 -2.71 -17.22
CA HIS A 362 17.37 -2.30 -18.25
C HIS A 362 18.83 -2.53 -17.80
N LEU A 363 19.12 -3.73 -17.28
CA LEU A 363 20.42 -4.05 -16.66
C LEU A 363 21.21 -5.03 -17.52
N GLY A 364 22.49 -4.72 -17.75
CA GLY A 364 23.37 -5.47 -18.65
C GLY A 364 24.00 -6.74 -18.06
N ALA A 365 23.72 -7.07 -16.79
CA ALA A 365 24.18 -8.28 -16.10
C ALA A 365 23.13 -8.76 -15.08
N VAL A 366 23.54 -9.18 -13.88
CA VAL A 366 22.60 -9.58 -12.81
C VAL A 366 21.90 -8.34 -12.23
N GLY A 367 20.66 -8.49 -11.78
CA GLY A 367 19.91 -7.41 -11.11
C GLY A 367 20.49 -7.08 -9.75
N LEU A 368 20.16 -7.91 -8.76
CA LEU A 368 20.66 -7.83 -7.38
C LEU A 368 21.54 -9.03 -7.05
N ASN A 369 22.72 -8.75 -6.50
CA ASN A 369 23.72 -9.75 -6.19
C ASN A 369 24.19 -9.67 -4.73
N LEU A 370 23.87 -10.69 -3.93
CA LEU A 370 24.39 -10.88 -2.58
C LEU A 370 25.61 -11.82 -2.64
N ASN A 371 26.77 -11.29 -2.26
CA ASN A 371 28.04 -12.00 -2.23
C ASN A 371 28.36 -12.54 -0.83
N THR A 372 29.49 -13.25 -0.74
CA THR A 372 30.04 -13.88 0.48
C THR A 372 29.89 -13.00 1.72
N GLY A 373 29.52 -13.64 2.84
CA GLY A 373 29.36 -13.02 4.15
C GLY A 373 28.16 -12.10 4.34
N THR A 374 27.24 -12.03 3.37
CA THR A 374 26.01 -11.22 3.51
C THR A 374 24.99 -11.94 4.38
N GLN A 375 24.49 -11.28 5.43
CA GLN A 375 23.62 -11.88 6.43
C GLN A 375 22.40 -10.99 6.70
N HIS A 376 21.28 -11.60 7.09
CA HIS A 376 20.06 -10.89 7.51
C HIS A 376 19.58 -9.90 6.44
N THR A 377 19.36 -10.36 5.22
CA THR A 377 18.93 -9.51 4.10
C THR A 377 17.47 -9.76 3.74
N THR A 378 16.71 -8.69 3.52
CA THR A 378 15.31 -8.75 3.12
C THR A 378 15.13 -8.10 1.76
N ILE A 379 14.55 -8.84 0.81
CA ILE A 379 14.25 -8.40 -0.55
C ILE A 379 12.75 -8.59 -0.73
N THR A 380 11.97 -7.53 -0.48
CA THR A 380 10.50 -7.62 -0.41
C THR A 380 9.79 -6.66 -1.36
N GLY A 381 8.80 -7.14 -2.10
CA GLY A 381 7.93 -6.25 -2.88
C GLY A 381 8.62 -5.53 -4.04
N ASN A 382 9.63 -6.13 -4.65
CA ASN A 382 10.40 -5.51 -5.74
C ASN A 382 10.01 -6.07 -7.12
N VAL A 383 10.35 -5.33 -8.18
CA VAL A 383 10.17 -5.75 -9.59
C VAL A 383 11.53 -5.92 -10.25
N PHE A 384 11.81 -7.09 -10.80
CA PHE A 384 13.00 -7.40 -11.60
C PHE A 384 12.57 -7.69 -13.04
N ARG A 385 12.90 -6.81 -13.98
CA ARG A 385 12.49 -6.93 -15.40
C ARG A 385 13.46 -6.37 -16.42
N GLN A 386 13.56 -6.97 -17.61
CA GLN A 386 14.46 -6.53 -18.68
C GLN A 386 15.92 -6.54 -18.20
N ILE A 387 16.34 -7.70 -17.72
CA ILE A 387 17.66 -7.95 -17.13
C ILE A 387 18.40 -8.97 -17.99
N ALA A 388 19.62 -8.65 -18.38
CA ALA A 388 20.43 -9.46 -19.29
C ALA A 388 20.76 -10.85 -18.74
N ALA A 389 21.01 -10.97 -17.42
CA ALA A 389 21.35 -12.22 -16.74
C ALA A 389 20.35 -12.49 -15.59
N THR A 390 20.80 -13.14 -14.50
CA THR A 390 19.93 -13.54 -13.39
C THR A 390 19.28 -12.33 -12.70
N GLY A 391 18.00 -12.43 -12.35
CA GLY A 391 17.28 -11.37 -11.64
C GLY A 391 17.83 -11.14 -10.23
N ILE A 392 17.76 -12.19 -9.40
CA ILE A 392 18.24 -12.17 -8.00
C ILE A 392 19.25 -13.30 -7.80
N GLN A 393 20.43 -12.97 -7.28
CA GLN A 393 21.52 -13.92 -7.05
C GLN A 393 22.02 -13.86 -5.60
N VAL A 394 21.85 -14.94 -4.85
CA VAL A 394 22.17 -15.03 -3.42
C VAL A 394 23.30 -16.03 -3.17
N GLY A 395 24.32 -15.60 -2.45
CA GLY A 395 25.44 -16.46 -2.04
C GLY A 395 26.47 -16.70 -3.13
N GLY A 396 27.50 -17.45 -2.79
CA GLY A 396 28.58 -17.83 -3.68
C GLY A 396 28.55 -19.31 -4.06
N VAL A 397 29.52 -19.71 -4.88
CA VAL A 397 29.61 -21.06 -5.45
C VAL A 397 31.02 -21.66 -5.35
N GLU A 398 31.95 -20.93 -4.74
CA GLU A 398 33.34 -21.37 -4.61
C GLU A 398 33.50 -22.29 -3.40
N TRP A 399 34.65 -22.98 -3.31
CA TRP A 399 34.97 -23.82 -2.16
C TRP A 399 34.86 -23.06 -0.81
N ARG A 400 35.30 -21.79 -0.78
CA ARG A 400 35.21 -20.95 0.43
C ARG A 400 33.77 -20.66 0.85
N ASP A 401 32.82 -20.68 -0.09
CA ASP A 401 31.40 -20.45 0.20
C ASP A 401 30.75 -21.74 0.70
N ALA A 402 31.18 -22.89 0.18
CA ALA A 402 30.73 -24.21 0.65
C ALA A 402 31.28 -24.55 2.05
N HIS A 403 32.57 -24.25 2.29
CA HIS A 403 33.33 -24.57 3.51
C HIS A 403 34.09 -23.33 4.04
N PRO A 404 33.39 -22.30 4.52
CA PRO A 404 34.05 -21.10 5.06
C PRO A 404 34.83 -21.43 6.34
N ASP A 405 35.98 -20.79 6.50
CA ASP A 405 36.82 -20.89 7.69
C ASP A 405 36.31 -20.06 8.87
N ASP A 406 35.40 -19.11 8.61
CA ASP A 406 34.82 -18.18 9.56
C ASP A 406 33.30 -18.05 9.36
N PRO A 407 32.47 -18.16 10.42
CA PRO A 407 31.01 -18.01 10.30
C PRO A 407 30.54 -16.68 9.73
N ARG A 408 31.37 -15.63 9.75
CA ARG A 408 31.05 -14.30 9.17
C ARG A 408 31.11 -14.28 7.65
N ASP A 409 31.65 -15.32 7.03
CA ASP A 409 31.68 -15.46 5.56
C ASP A 409 30.48 -16.25 5.03
N ILE A 410 29.70 -16.87 5.92
CA ILE A 410 28.47 -17.55 5.56
C ILE A 410 27.46 -16.52 5.04
N THR A 411 26.88 -16.78 3.87
CA THR A 411 25.70 -16.06 3.40
C THR A 411 24.46 -16.71 3.99
N LYS A 412 23.70 -15.99 4.81
CA LYS A 412 22.61 -16.60 5.58
C LYS A 412 21.47 -15.66 5.95
N ASP A 413 20.37 -16.23 6.43
CA ASP A 413 19.22 -15.50 6.95
C ASP A 413 18.67 -14.49 5.91
N THR A 414 18.54 -14.94 4.66
CA THR A 414 18.04 -14.12 3.54
C THR A 414 16.58 -14.43 3.25
N VAL A 415 15.76 -13.39 3.11
CA VAL A 415 14.35 -13.49 2.76
C VAL A 415 14.10 -12.81 1.42
N VAL A 416 13.60 -13.57 0.45
CA VAL A 416 13.16 -13.09 -0.87
C VAL A 416 11.65 -13.28 -0.95
N ASP A 417 10.91 -12.20 -0.73
CA ASP A 417 9.47 -12.25 -0.47
C ASP A 417 8.66 -11.32 -1.39
N ASN A 418 7.51 -11.76 -1.90
CA ASN A 418 6.58 -10.89 -2.63
C ASN A 418 7.18 -10.10 -3.82
N ASN A 419 8.18 -10.65 -4.52
CA ASN A 419 8.79 -10.00 -5.69
C ASN A 419 8.20 -10.50 -7.00
N VAL A 420 8.26 -9.65 -8.03
CA VAL A 420 8.01 -10.03 -9.43
C VAL A 420 9.35 -10.19 -10.13
N VAL A 421 9.60 -11.36 -10.71
CA VAL A 421 10.78 -11.63 -11.55
C VAL A 421 10.32 -12.07 -12.92
N THR A 422 10.50 -11.20 -13.91
CA THR A 422 10.04 -11.42 -15.28
C THR A 422 11.03 -10.88 -16.30
N GLN A 423 11.09 -11.40 -17.52
CA GLN A 423 12.01 -10.88 -18.56
C GLN A 423 13.47 -10.74 -18.08
N ALA A 424 13.90 -11.68 -17.24
CA ALA A 424 15.29 -11.81 -16.83
C ALA A 424 15.98 -12.84 -17.73
N ALA A 425 17.32 -12.83 -17.71
CA ALA A 425 18.17 -13.64 -18.57
C ALA A 425 17.98 -13.38 -20.08
N ASP A 426 17.56 -12.18 -20.49
CA ASP A 426 17.17 -11.88 -21.88
C ASP A 426 18.32 -11.92 -22.91
N GLN A 427 19.58 -11.85 -22.44
CA GLN A 427 20.79 -11.86 -23.28
C GLN A 427 21.78 -12.97 -22.90
N TYR A 428 21.73 -13.47 -21.66
CA TYR A 428 22.55 -14.56 -21.14
C TYR A 428 21.63 -15.70 -20.72
N ASN A 429 21.03 -16.36 -21.72
CA ASN A 429 19.86 -17.22 -21.59
C ASN A 429 20.03 -18.48 -20.70
N GLY A 430 21.25 -18.88 -20.33
CA GLY A 430 21.48 -19.91 -19.31
C GLY A 430 21.39 -19.42 -17.86
N SER A 431 21.21 -18.11 -17.67
CA SER A 431 20.91 -17.47 -16.37
C SER A 431 19.46 -17.75 -15.92
N LEU A 432 19.08 -17.23 -14.75
CA LEU A 432 17.90 -17.68 -14.01
C LEU A 432 16.96 -16.54 -13.62
N GLY A 433 15.77 -16.87 -13.10
CA GLY A 433 14.98 -15.89 -12.34
C GLY A 433 15.65 -15.55 -11.00
N ILE A 434 15.69 -16.56 -10.12
CA ILE A 434 16.28 -16.47 -8.77
C ILE A 434 17.29 -17.60 -8.59
N LEU A 435 18.48 -17.27 -8.08
CA LEU A 435 19.52 -18.23 -7.69
C LEU A 435 19.86 -18.08 -6.21
N ALA A 436 19.89 -19.19 -5.48
CA ALA A 436 20.58 -19.31 -4.21
C ALA A 436 21.70 -20.37 -4.32
N GLY A 437 22.96 -19.97 -4.17
CA GLY A 437 24.12 -20.87 -4.19
C GLY A 437 24.28 -21.64 -2.87
N TYR A 438 25.49 -21.64 -2.31
CA TYR A 438 25.67 -22.10 -0.93
C TYR A 438 25.13 -21.06 0.05
N THR A 439 24.05 -21.39 0.75
CA THR A 439 23.41 -20.49 1.73
C THR A 439 22.84 -21.25 2.93
N ASP A 440 22.76 -20.60 4.08
CA ASP A 440 22.15 -21.14 5.30
C ASP A 440 20.87 -20.34 5.62
N SER A 441 19.73 -21.02 5.81
CA SER A 441 18.48 -20.40 6.24
C SER A 441 17.93 -19.33 5.27
N THR A 442 18.03 -19.58 3.96
CA THR A 442 17.40 -18.74 2.92
C THR A 442 15.93 -19.10 2.74
N THR A 443 15.05 -18.11 2.69
CA THR A 443 13.62 -18.30 2.38
C THR A 443 13.24 -17.53 1.11
N ILE A 444 12.66 -18.21 0.14
CA ILE A 444 12.16 -17.66 -1.13
C ILE A 444 10.65 -17.92 -1.17
N THR A 445 9.84 -16.88 -0.95
CA THR A 445 8.41 -17.02 -0.75
C THR A 445 7.53 -15.96 -1.39
N HIS A 446 6.27 -16.30 -1.72
CA HIS A 446 5.29 -15.38 -2.30
C HIS A 446 5.76 -14.61 -3.54
N ASN A 447 6.77 -15.10 -4.28
CA ASN A 447 7.23 -14.45 -5.50
C ASN A 447 6.42 -14.92 -6.70
N LYS A 448 6.27 -14.03 -7.70
CA LYS A 448 5.79 -14.38 -9.03
C LYS A 448 6.95 -14.38 -10.02
N VAL A 449 7.24 -15.53 -10.60
CA VAL A 449 8.42 -15.77 -11.45
C VAL A 449 7.99 -16.31 -12.81
N TYR A 450 8.14 -15.53 -13.87
CA TYR A 450 7.63 -15.92 -15.20
C TYR A 450 8.33 -15.23 -16.38
N ASP A 451 8.05 -15.65 -17.61
CA ASP A 451 8.67 -15.12 -18.84
C ASP A 451 10.21 -15.23 -18.80
N LEU A 452 10.70 -16.46 -18.68
CA LEU A 452 12.13 -16.76 -18.55
C LEU A 452 12.63 -17.73 -19.62
N PRO A 453 13.85 -17.54 -20.14
CA PRO A 453 14.42 -18.42 -21.16
C PRO A 453 14.81 -19.80 -20.61
N TYR A 454 15.11 -19.92 -19.31
CA TYR A 454 15.55 -21.14 -18.63
C TYR A 454 14.77 -21.36 -17.32
N SER A 455 15.43 -21.75 -16.22
CA SER A 455 14.78 -22.14 -14.96
C SER A 455 14.31 -20.94 -14.12
N GLY A 456 13.24 -21.14 -13.36
CA GLY A 456 12.67 -20.12 -12.49
C GLY A 456 13.53 -19.86 -11.25
N ILE A 457 13.56 -20.84 -10.34
CA ILE A 457 14.31 -20.78 -9.07
C ILE A 457 15.32 -21.94 -9.04
N SER A 458 16.59 -21.63 -8.82
CA SER A 458 17.66 -22.62 -8.63
C SER A 458 18.25 -22.52 -7.22
N VAL A 459 18.42 -23.64 -6.54
CA VAL A 459 18.96 -23.69 -5.17
C VAL A 459 20.07 -24.72 -5.01
N GLY A 460 21.18 -24.31 -4.40
CA GLY A 460 22.34 -25.15 -4.16
C GLY A 460 23.32 -25.16 -5.34
N TRP A 461 24.49 -25.74 -5.10
CA TRP A 461 25.59 -25.77 -6.07
C TRP A 461 26.54 -26.94 -5.80
N GLY A 462 27.34 -27.31 -6.79
CA GLY A 462 28.48 -28.20 -6.63
C GLY A 462 28.26 -29.67 -6.99
N TRP A 463 27.05 -30.04 -7.44
CA TRP A 463 26.73 -31.41 -7.91
C TRP A 463 27.07 -32.50 -6.89
N GLY A 464 27.01 -32.18 -5.60
CA GLY A 464 27.45 -33.05 -4.49
C GLY A 464 28.96 -33.24 -4.36
N LEU A 465 29.79 -32.66 -5.24
CA LEU A 465 31.26 -32.83 -5.21
C LEU A 465 31.89 -32.20 -3.96
N THR A 466 31.29 -31.13 -3.46
CA THR A 466 31.71 -30.42 -2.24
C THR A 466 31.05 -30.94 -0.98
N ASP A 467 30.08 -31.85 -1.10
CA ASP A 467 29.36 -32.37 0.05
C ASP A 467 30.27 -33.24 0.93
N GLN A 468 29.83 -33.49 2.16
CA GLN A 468 30.51 -34.45 3.03
C GLN A 468 30.60 -35.81 2.33
N GLY A 469 31.82 -36.31 2.13
CA GLY A 469 32.08 -37.57 1.43
C GLY A 469 32.00 -37.50 -0.11
N GLY A 470 31.75 -36.32 -0.69
CA GLY A 470 31.71 -36.09 -2.14
C GLY A 470 30.55 -36.77 -2.88
N ASN A 471 30.66 -36.81 -4.21
CA ASN A 471 29.67 -37.47 -5.07
C ASN A 471 30.26 -38.70 -5.77
N SER A 472 29.82 -39.89 -5.34
CA SER A 472 30.22 -41.17 -5.92
C SER A 472 29.79 -41.42 -7.38
N ALA A 473 28.85 -40.62 -7.91
CA ALA A 473 28.48 -40.66 -9.32
C ALA A 473 29.63 -40.16 -10.24
N TYR A 474 30.55 -39.38 -9.69
CA TYR A 474 31.72 -38.86 -10.38
C TYR A 474 32.98 -39.66 -10.03
N PRO A 475 33.64 -40.33 -11.00
CA PRO A 475 34.92 -40.99 -10.78
C PRO A 475 35.95 -40.04 -10.14
N ASN A 476 36.59 -40.49 -9.06
CA ASN A 476 37.56 -39.69 -8.27
C ASN A 476 37.02 -38.31 -7.84
N ASN A 477 35.71 -38.18 -7.62
CA ASN A 477 35.04 -36.91 -7.28
C ASN A 477 35.37 -35.78 -8.28
N ALA A 478 35.58 -36.14 -9.55
CA ALA A 478 35.94 -35.22 -10.62
C ALA A 478 37.22 -34.38 -10.34
N GLY A 479 38.11 -34.87 -9.48
CA GLY A 479 39.32 -34.16 -9.05
C GLY A 479 39.09 -33.11 -7.96
N VAL A 480 37.84 -32.89 -7.53
CA VAL A 480 37.50 -31.99 -6.42
C VAL A 480 37.91 -32.64 -5.08
N PRO A 481 38.54 -31.90 -4.15
CA PRO A 481 38.85 -32.42 -2.82
C PRO A 481 37.61 -32.93 -2.09
N VAL A 482 37.70 -34.14 -1.51
CA VAL A 482 36.62 -34.70 -0.69
C VAL A 482 36.70 -34.08 0.71
N SER A 483 35.61 -33.43 1.14
CA SER A 483 35.49 -32.87 2.49
C SER A 483 34.95 -33.91 3.48
N ASP A 484 35.47 -33.89 4.71
CA ASP A 484 34.94 -34.66 5.83
C ASP A 484 33.83 -33.92 6.59
N SER A 485 33.60 -32.63 6.29
CA SER A 485 32.54 -31.80 6.88
C SER A 485 31.40 -31.56 5.89
N PRO A 486 30.15 -31.38 6.37
CA PRO A 486 29.06 -30.87 5.55
C PRO A 486 29.37 -29.49 4.99
N THR A 487 28.75 -29.15 3.86
CA THR A 487 28.68 -27.76 3.40
C THR A 487 27.81 -26.93 4.37
N ILE A 488 27.83 -25.62 4.20
CA ILE A 488 26.95 -24.74 4.98
C ILE A 488 25.48 -24.83 4.55
N SER A 489 25.19 -25.34 3.34
CA SER A 489 23.84 -25.40 2.78
C SER A 489 22.87 -26.15 3.69
N ARG A 490 21.85 -25.44 4.18
CA ARG A 490 20.80 -25.99 5.05
C ARG A 490 19.60 -25.07 5.12
N ASP A 491 18.49 -25.63 5.58
CA ASP A 491 17.28 -24.91 5.98
C ASP A 491 16.77 -23.94 4.91
N THR A 492 16.98 -24.27 3.63
CA THR A 492 16.49 -23.44 2.52
C THR A 492 15.03 -23.76 2.22
N VAL A 493 14.19 -22.73 2.18
CA VAL A 493 12.73 -22.86 2.02
C VAL A 493 12.30 -22.17 0.73
N VAL A 494 11.74 -22.93 -0.21
CA VAL A 494 11.09 -22.40 -1.42
C VAL A 494 9.59 -22.63 -1.31
N THR A 495 8.83 -21.60 -0.90
CA THR A 495 7.42 -21.80 -0.52
C THR A 495 6.44 -20.75 -1.03
N HIS A 496 5.23 -21.15 -1.41
CA HIS A 496 4.17 -20.23 -1.86
C HIS A 496 4.55 -19.33 -3.04
N ASN A 497 5.44 -19.76 -3.94
CA ASN A 497 5.74 -19.01 -5.16
C ASN A 497 4.79 -19.42 -6.29
N GLU A 498 4.46 -18.47 -7.18
CA GLU A 498 3.83 -18.73 -8.47
C GLU A 498 4.91 -18.74 -9.57
N ILE A 499 5.08 -19.86 -10.27
CA ILE A 499 6.12 -20.01 -11.30
C ILE A 499 5.51 -20.53 -12.60
N SER A 500 5.71 -19.82 -13.71
CA SER A 500 5.14 -20.17 -15.02
C SER A 500 5.92 -19.60 -16.20
N ASP A 501 5.58 -19.97 -17.45
CA ASP A 501 6.22 -19.44 -18.67
C ASP A 501 7.77 -19.42 -18.61
N ILE A 502 8.32 -20.54 -18.15
CA ILE A 502 9.76 -20.80 -18.01
C ILE A 502 10.24 -21.70 -19.15
N MET A 503 11.56 -21.81 -19.34
CA MET A 503 12.20 -22.66 -20.35
C MET A 503 11.80 -22.31 -21.80
N LYS A 504 11.68 -21.00 -22.10
CA LYS A 504 11.26 -20.51 -23.43
C LYS A 504 12.29 -20.75 -24.52
N SER A 505 13.58 -20.87 -24.18
CA SER A 505 14.65 -21.02 -25.18
C SER A 505 15.76 -22.01 -24.82
N GLN A 506 15.88 -22.40 -23.55
CA GLN A 506 16.81 -23.43 -23.07
C GLN A 506 16.08 -24.72 -22.66
N ALA A 507 16.86 -25.79 -22.45
CA ALA A 507 16.41 -27.10 -21.99
C ALA A 507 17.20 -27.56 -20.76
N ASP A 508 16.84 -28.71 -20.17
CA ASP A 508 17.54 -29.31 -19.02
C ASP A 508 17.45 -28.46 -17.73
N GLY A 509 16.21 -28.14 -17.35
CA GLY A 509 15.89 -27.27 -16.23
C GLY A 509 14.47 -27.48 -15.71
N GLY A 510 14.01 -26.58 -14.84
CA GLY A 510 12.70 -26.67 -14.19
C GLY A 510 12.22 -25.37 -13.57
N ALA A 511 10.99 -25.37 -13.05
CA ALA A 511 10.46 -24.22 -12.31
C ALA A 511 11.22 -24.05 -10.98
N VAL A 512 11.46 -25.17 -10.28
CA VAL A 512 12.38 -25.24 -9.14
C VAL A 512 13.44 -26.29 -9.44
N TYR A 513 14.70 -25.89 -9.45
CA TYR A 513 15.87 -26.74 -9.70
C TYR A 513 16.74 -26.78 -8.45
N THR A 514 17.28 -27.93 -8.07
CA THR A 514 18.19 -28.04 -6.92
C THR A 514 19.45 -28.83 -7.20
N LEU A 515 20.53 -28.50 -6.47
CA LEU A 515 21.79 -29.24 -6.43
C LEU A 515 22.28 -29.44 -4.99
N SER A 516 23.02 -30.53 -4.78
CA SER A 516 23.74 -30.83 -3.52
C SER A 516 22.86 -30.97 -2.26
N SER A 517 23.50 -31.36 -1.15
CA SER A 517 22.84 -31.56 0.13
C SER A 517 22.29 -30.25 0.72
N ASN A 518 21.05 -30.29 1.19
CA ASN A 518 20.42 -29.21 1.94
C ASN A 518 19.55 -29.79 3.07
N PRO A 519 20.16 -30.17 4.21
CA PRO A 519 19.41 -30.64 5.37
C PRO A 519 18.39 -29.59 5.82
N GLY A 520 17.14 -29.99 5.98
CA GLY A 520 16.05 -29.07 6.31
C GLY A 520 15.39 -28.40 5.10
N GLY A 521 15.94 -28.59 3.89
CA GLY A 521 15.42 -27.99 2.67
C GLY A 521 13.99 -28.38 2.32
N THR A 522 13.17 -27.41 1.92
CA THR A 522 11.76 -27.62 1.54
C THR A 522 11.38 -26.93 0.24
N VAL A 523 10.50 -27.59 -0.53
CA VAL A 523 9.75 -27.02 -1.64
C VAL A 523 8.27 -27.24 -1.35
N SER A 524 7.53 -26.20 -0.98
CA SER A 524 6.16 -26.36 -0.47
C SER A 524 5.17 -25.28 -0.88
N GLY A 525 3.88 -25.60 -0.97
CA GLY A 525 2.85 -24.57 -1.19
C GLY A 525 2.96 -23.81 -2.53
N ASN A 526 3.86 -24.18 -3.44
CA ASN A 526 4.07 -23.44 -4.69
C ASN A 526 2.98 -23.81 -5.71
N TYR A 527 2.60 -22.84 -6.54
CA TYR A 527 1.77 -23.06 -7.72
C TYR A 527 2.65 -22.97 -8.97
N ILE A 528 2.84 -24.11 -9.64
CA ILE A 528 3.71 -24.23 -10.81
C ILE A 528 2.86 -24.61 -12.01
N HIS A 529 2.87 -23.78 -13.05
CA HIS A 529 2.00 -23.98 -14.21
C HIS A 529 2.63 -23.61 -15.55
N GLY A 530 2.06 -24.12 -16.65
CA GLY A 530 2.53 -23.81 -18.01
C GLY A 530 3.97 -24.25 -18.30
N VAL A 531 4.43 -25.34 -17.69
CA VAL A 531 5.82 -25.83 -17.83
C VAL A 531 5.98 -26.66 -19.12
N PRO A 532 6.85 -26.28 -20.07
CA PRO A 532 6.97 -26.96 -21.36
C PRO A 532 7.78 -28.27 -21.29
N GLU A 533 7.79 -29.04 -22.38
CA GLU A 533 8.44 -30.37 -22.43
C GLU A 533 9.96 -30.31 -22.27
N TYR A 534 10.58 -29.20 -22.69
CA TYR A 534 12.01 -28.97 -22.55
C TYR A 534 12.45 -28.75 -21.10
N ALA A 535 11.50 -28.48 -20.20
CA ALA A 535 11.70 -28.61 -18.77
C ALA A 535 11.68 -30.09 -18.41
N TYR A 536 12.85 -30.63 -18.06
CA TYR A 536 12.97 -32.05 -17.72
C TYR A 536 12.20 -32.41 -16.44
N GLY A 537 11.88 -31.45 -15.58
CA GLY A 537 10.89 -31.59 -14.52
C GLY A 537 10.38 -30.24 -14.03
N ALA A 538 9.12 -30.15 -13.60
CA ALA A 538 8.62 -28.92 -12.98
C ALA A 538 9.37 -28.62 -11.66
N VAL A 539 9.51 -29.63 -10.80
CA VAL A 539 10.57 -29.69 -9.79
C VAL A 539 11.66 -30.64 -10.28
N TYR A 540 12.89 -30.16 -10.33
CA TYR A 540 14.04 -30.93 -10.78
C TYR A 540 15.11 -30.96 -9.69
N HIS A 541 15.15 -32.08 -8.95
CA HIS A 541 16.27 -32.41 -8.08
C HIS A 541 17.38 -33.05 -8.89
N ASP A 542 18.40 -32.26 -9.18
CA ASP A 542 19.56 -32.71 -9.93
C ASP A 542 20.69 -33.17 -9.00
N GLU A 543 21.87 -33.39 -9.55
CA GLU A 543 22.90 -34.20 -8.92
C GLU A 543 23.30 -33.77 -7.50
N GLY A 544 23.40 -34.75 -6.62
CA GLY A 544 23.75 -34.54 -5.22
C GLY A 544 22.63 -33.91 -4.39
N SER A 545 21.47 -33.57 -4.98
CA SER A 545 20.31 -33.08 -4.23
C SER A 545 19.92 -34.06 -3.14
N ARG A 546 20.03 -33.62 -1.87
CA ARG A 546 19.74 -34.46 -0.70
C ARG A 546 18.93 -33.75 0.36
N HIS A 547 18.10 -34.54 1.05
CA HIS A 547 17.28 -34.13 2.20
C HIS A 547 16.15 -33.13 1.90
N TRP A 548 15.77 -32.97 0.63
CA TRP A 548 14.64 -32.13 0.23
C TRP A 548 13.29 -32.75 0.57
N LYS A 549 12.38 -31.92 1.06
CA LYS A 549 10.96 -32.26 1.25
C LYS A 549 10.08 -31.47 0.29
N ASN A 550 9.39 -32.16 -0.61
CA ASN A 550 8.42 -31.59 -1.54
C ASN A 550 7.01 -31.87 -1.03
N THR A 551 6.28 -30.85 -0.58
CA THR A 551 4.97 -31.05 0.05
C THR A 551 3.96 -29.96 -0.27
N GLY A 552 2.72 -30.35 -0.57
CA GLY A 552 1.64 -29.38 -0.76
C GLY A 552 1.85 -28.42 -1.93
N ASN A 553 2.56 -28.82 -2.98
CA ASN A 553 2.66 -28.02 -4.21
C ASN A 553 1.51 -28.37 -5.17
N ALA A 554 1.08 -27.40 -5.98
CA ALA A 554 0.06 -27.54 -6.99
C ALA A 554 0.68 -27.39 -8.39
N PHE A 555 0.49 -28.39 -9.26
CA PHE A 555 1.04 -28.45 -10.61
C PHE A 555 -0.08 -28.48 -11.65
N CYS A 556 -0.09 -27.47 -12.53
CA CYS A 556 -1.04 -27.34 -13.64
C CYS A 556 -0.27 -27.34 -14.97
N ASP A 557 -0.86 -27.90 -16.04
CA ASP A 557 -0.32 -27.83 -17.41
C ASP A 557 1.18 -28.17 -17.59
N VAL A 558 1.72 -29.03 -16.73
CA VAL A 558 3.10 -29.52 -16.88
C VAL A 558 3.16 -30.46 -18.08
N ALA A 559 3.95 -30.15 -19.10
CA ALA A 559 3.97 -30.90 -20.36
C ALA A 559 4.57 -32.30 -20.20
N TYR A 560 5.70 -32.42 -19.50
CA TYR A 560 6.48 -33.66 -19.42
C TYR A 560 6.28 -34.42 -18.10
N GLN A 561 6.90 -33.94 -17.03
CA GLN A 561 6.80 -34.54 -15.69
C GLN A 561 6.87 -33.49 -14.58
N TRP A 562 6.09 -33.67 -13.52
CA TRP A 562 6.05 -32.71 -12.41
C TRP A 562 7.28 -32.82 -11.50
N LEU A 563 7.93 -33.98 -11.48
CA LEU A 563 9.11 -34.24 -10.66
C LEU A 563 10.15 -35.08 -11.42
N LEU A 564 11.38 -34.60 -11.41
CA LEU A 564 12.56 -35.35 -11.81
C LEU A 564 13.56 -35.43 -10.65
N MET A 565 14.01 -36.65 -10.34
CA MET A 565 15.08 -36.93 -9.39
C MET A 565 16.26 -37.58 -10.14
N ASN A 566 17.26 -36.78 -10.49
CA ASN A 566 18.46 -37.19 -11.20
C ASN A 566 19.68 -37.20 -10.26
N HIS A 567 20.25 -38.39 -10.00
CA HIS A 567 21.37 -38.58 -9.07
C HIS A 567 21.08 -37.96 -7.68
N ALA A 568 19.81 -37.92 -7.31
CA ALA A 568 19.33 -37.33 -6.07
C ALA A 568 19.25 -38.42 -4.99
N GLU A 569 19.50 -38.08 -3.72
CA GLU A 569 19.49 -39.05 -2.63
C GLU A 569 18.68 -38.58 -1.41
N ASP A 570 18.00 -39.49 -0.71
CA ASP A 570 17.31 -39.22 0.56
C ASP A 570 16.26 -38.08 0.51
N ASN A 571 15.62 -37.84 -0.64
CA ASN A 571 14.57 -36.82 -0.79
C ASN A 571 13.17 -37.43 -0.60
N LYS A 572 12.21 -36.58 -0.22
CA LYS A 572 10.81 -36.99 -0.03
C LYS A 572 9.87 -36.09 -0.81
N ALA A 573 8.89 -36.68 -1.49
CA ALA A 573 7.84 -35.96 -2.20
C ALA A 573 6.46 -36.54 -1.87
N GLN A 574 5.68 -35.80 -1.08
CA GLN A 574 4.42 -36.26 -0.49
C GLN A 574 3.36 -35.17 -0.45
N GLY A 575 2.08 -35.52 -0.63
CA GLY A 575 0.98 -34.56 -0.49
C GLY A 575 0.96 -33.44 -1.54
N ASN A 576 1.55 -33.67 -2.72
CA ASN A 576 1.49 -32.73 -3.84
C ASN A 576 0.28 -33.03 -4.75
N PHE A 577 -0.18 -32.03 -5.50
CA PHE A 577 -1.34 -32.11 -6.38
C PHE A 577 -0.92 -31.81 -7.82
N THR A 578 -1.26 -32.69 -8.77
CA THR A 578 -0.86 -32.50 -10.17
C THR A 578 -1.97 -32.89 -11.14
N THR A 579 -2.11 -32.17 -12.25
CA THR A 579 -2.98 -32.59 -13.36
C THR A 579 -2.37 -33.73 -14.18
N LYS A 580 -1.04 -33.92 -14.12
CA LYS A 580 -0.32 -34.99 -14.81
C LYS A 580 0.62 -35.75 -13.87
N PRO A 581 0.38 -37.04 -13.60
CA PRO A 581 1.09 -37.77 -12.54
C PRO A 581 2.52 -38.17 -12.89
N ASN A 582 3.02 -37.89 -14.10
CA ASN A 582 4.33 -38.33 -14.55
C ASN A 582 5.45 -37.79 -13.65
N PHE A 583 6.29 -38.68 -13.15
CA PHE A 583 7.54 -38.36 -12.46
C PHE A 583 8.60 -39.43 -12.80
N SER A 584 9.87 -39.08 -12.64
CA SER A 584 10.98 -40.01 -12.82
C SER A 584 11.96 -39.96 -11.67
N VAL A 585 12.39 -41.14 -11.23
CA VAL A 585 13.55 -41.34 -10.34
C VAL A 585 14.59 -42.11 -11.14
N GLN A 586 15.69 -41.44 -11.49
CA GLN A 586 16.72 -42.05 -12.33
C GLN A 586 17.48 -43.16 -11.61
N TYR A 587 18.09 -44.07 -12.37
CA TYR A 587 18.73 -45.29 -11.86
C TYR A 587 19.82 -45.04 -10.81
N LEU A 588 20.56 -43.94 -10.92
CA LEU A 588 21.64 -43.59 -9.99
C LEU A 588 21.15 -42.84 -8.74
N SER A 589 19.86 -42.48 -8.69
CA SER A 589 19.22 -41.86 -7.53
C SER A 589 18.94 -42.92 -6.43
N LYS A 590 19.10 -42.57 -5.15
CA LYS A 590 19.02 -43.53 -4.03
C LYS A 590 18.08 -43.05 -2.93
N ASN A 591 17.40 -43.97 -2.25
CA ASN A 591 16.62 -43.69 -1.04
C ASN A 591 15.57 -42.55 -1.15
N ASN A 592 15.11 -42.23 -2.35
CA ASN A 592 14.06 -41.23 -2.53
C ASN A 592 12.68 -41.85 -2.30
N GLU A 593 11.80 -41.09 -1.64
CA GLU A 593 10.42 -41.50 -1.38
C GLU A 593 9.44 -40.60 -2.15
N VAL A 594 8.71 -41.17 -3.11
CA VAL A 594 7.62 -40.49 -3.84
C VAL A 594 6.32 -41.24 -3.58
N ASN A 595 5.48 -40.74 -2.69
CA ASN A 595 4.22 -41.39 -2.31
C ASN A 595 3.18 -40.37 -1.80
N GLY A 596 1.90 -40.75 -1.78
CA GLY A 596 0.84 -39.90 -1.22
C GLY A 596 0.58 -38.59 -1.98
N ASN A 597 0.92 -38.52 -3.28
CA ASN A 597 0.61 -37.38 -4.15
C ASN A 597 -0.73 -37.64 -4.87
N VAL A 598 -1.49 -36.59 -5.14
CA VAL A 598 -2.86 -36.64 -5.68
C VAL A 598 -2.86 -36.17 -7.13
N THR A 599 -3.44 -36.97 -8.02
CA THR A 599 -3.74 -36.56 -9.39
C THR A 599 -5.14 -35.98 -9.46
N VAL A 600 -5.26 -34.77 -9.98
CA VAL A 600 -6.55 -34.12 -10.27
C VAL A 600 -6.82 -34.13 -11.78
N GLY A 601 -8.08 -34.01 -12.19
CA GLY A 601 -8.48 -34.12 -13.59
C GLY A 601 -8.25 -32.85 -14.42
N ALA A 602 -8.23 -31.68 -13.78
CA ALA A 602 -8.03 -30.39 -14.41
C ALA A 602 -7.48 -29.36 -13.40
N CYS A 603 -6.99 -28.22 -13.87
CA CYS A 603 -6.34 -27.23 -13.02
C CYS A 603 -7.28 -26.57 -12.01
N ASP A 604 -8.56 -26.41 -12.36
CA ASP A 604 -9.62 -25.89 -11.47
C ASP A 604 -9.96 -26.84 -10.30
N GLN A 605 -9.45 -28.07 -10.33
CA GLN A 605 -9.59 -29.05 -9.25
C GLN A 605 -8.38 -29.09 -8.31
N LEU A 606 -7.35 -28.28 -8.56
CA LEU A 606 -6.25 -28.09 -7.61
C LEU A 606 -6.77 -27.41 -6.33
N PRO A 607 -6.17 -27.67 -5.16
CA PRO A 607 -6.63 -27.03 -3.92
C PRO A 607 -6.50 -25.51 -3.99
N ALA A 608 -7.62 -24.80 -3.92
CA ALA A 608 -7.66 -23.34 -3.91
C ALA A 608 -6.79 -22.74 -2.80
N SER A 609 -6.71 -23.41 -1.64
CA SER A 609 -5.85 -22.98 -0.52
C SER A 609 -4.35 -22.99 -0.83
N ILE A 610 -3.91 -23.66 -1.91
CA ILE A 610 -2.52 -23.62 -2.38
C ILE A 610 -2.42 -22.63 -3.55
N VAL A 611 -3.36 -22.69 -4.50
CA VAL A 611 -3.34 -21.85 -5.71
C VAL A 611 -3.51 -20.37 -5.38
N ASP A 612 -4.46 -20.01 -4.50
CA ASP A 612 -4.77 -18.62 -4.16
C ASP A 612 -3.74 -17.99 -3.21
N ASP A 613 -3.01 -18.83 -2.48
CA ASP A 613 -1.98 -18.45 -1.50
C ASP A 613 -0.58 -18.33 -2.14
N ALA A 614 -0.37 -18.99 -3.29
CA ALA A 614 0.86 -18.91 -4.05
C ALA A 614 0.97 -17.60 -4.85
N GLY A 615 2.21 -17.12 -5.00
CA GLY A 615 2.51 -15.86 -5.68
C GLY A 615 2.30 -14.66 -4.77
N LEU A 616 2.06 -13.50 -5.36
CA LEU A 616 1.99 -12.23 -4.64
C LEU A 616 0.80 -12.18 -3.69
N GLU A 617 1.07 -11.85 -2.43
CA GLU A 617 0.04 -11.53 -1.46
C GLU A 617 -0.76 -10.28 -1.90
N PRO A 618 -2.01 -10.09 -1.44
CA PRO A 618 -2.90 -9.02 -1.91
C PRO A 618 -2.30 -7.62 -1.93
N GLY A 619 -1.44 -7.29 -0.95
CA GLY A 619 -0.76 -5.99 -0.87
C GLY A 619 0.23 -5.72 -2.02
N TYR A 620 0.77 -6.76 -2.65
CA TYR A 620 1.84 -6.67 -3.65
C TYR A 620 1.38 -6.97 -5.08
N ARG A 621 0.14 -7.40 -5.29
CA ARG A 621 -0.39 -7.75 -6.62
C ARG A 621 -0.33 -6.60 -7.64
N HIS A 622 -0.27 -5.36 -7.19
CA HIS A 622 -0.11 -4.17 -8.04
C HIS A 622 1.28 -4.08 -8.70
N LEU A 623 2.26 -4.84 -8.22
CA LEU A 623 3.62 -4.89 -8.78
C LEU A 623 3.69 -5.71 -10.07
N ASP A 624 2.75 -6.62 -10.30
CA ASP A 624 2.74 -7.48 -11.47
C ASP A 624 2.28 -6.67 -12.70
N PRO A 625 3.17 -6.39 -13.67
CA PRO A 625 2.77 -5.71 -14.89
C PRO A 625 1.95 -6.62 -15.82
N GLY A 626 1.77 -7.90 -15.47
CA GLY A 626 1.28 -8.95 -16.37
C GLY A 626 2.36 -9.40 -17.37
N PRO A 627 2.11 -10.44 -18.18
CA PRO A 627 2.94 -10.69 -19.36
C PRO A 627 2.91 -9.46 -20.25
N ALA A 628 4.08 -9.05 -20.74
CA ALA A 628 4.18 -7.94 -21.68
C ALA A 628 3.26 -8.21 -22.88
N VAL A 629 2.16 -7.48 -22.93
CA VAL A 629 1.36 -7.38 -24.14
C VAL A 629 2.26 -6.75 -25.20
N THR A 630 2.49 -7.46 -26.31
CA THR A 630 3.26 -6.99 -27.47
C THR A 630 2.52 -5.88 -28.23
N ASP A 631 1.78 -5.04 -27.52
CA ASP A 631 1.06 -3.94 -28.10
C ASP A 631 2.03 -2.79 -28.34
N HIS A 632 2.12 -2.36 -29.59
CA HIS A 632 2.91 -1.20 -30.01
C HIS A 632 2.02 -0.10 -30.58
N GLN A 633 0.71 -0.29 -30.55
CA GLN A 633 -0.25 0.68 -31.03
C GLN A 633 -0.67 1.55 -29.86
N ALA A 634 -0.34 2.85 -29.92
CA ALA A 634 -0.82 3.78 -28.93
C ALA A 634 -2.35 3.92 -28.99
N PRO A 635 -3.02 4.13 -27.84
CA PRO A 635 -4.43 4.47 -27.83
C PRO A 635 -4.73 5.68 -28.72
N THR A 636 -5.99 5.83 -29.09
CA THR A 636 -6.47 7.08 -29.70
C THR A 636 -6.39 8.25 -28.71
N ALA A 637 -6.26 9.48 -29.21
CA ALA A 637 -6.36 10.67 -28.35
C ALA A 637 -7.72 10.69 -27.65
N PRO A 638 -7.78 10.96 -26.32
CA PRO A 638 -9.05 11.14 -25.63
C PRO A 638 -9.86 12.28 -26.26
N GLY A 639 -11.18 12.25 -26.08
CA GLY A 639 -12.03 13.35 -26.51
C GLY A 639 -11.71 14.65 -25.77
N THR A 640 -12.22 15.78 -26.28
CA THR A 640 -12.03 17.09 -25.63
C THR A 640 -12.55 17.05 -24.20
N PRO A 641 -11.71 17.37 -23.19
CA PRO A 641 -12.13 17.40 -21.81
C PRO A 641 -13.13 18.54 -21.60
N ALA A 642 -14.04 18.35 -20.66
CA ALA A 642 -14.94 19.35 -20.10
C ALA A 642 -14.61 19.52 -18.60
N ALA A 643 -14.87 20.71 -18.07
CA ALA A 643 -14.67 21.02 -16.65
C ALA A 643 -15.96 21.54 -16.03
N ALA A 644 -16.29 21.03 -14.85
CA ALA A 644 -17.16 21.72 -13.90
C ALA A 644 -16.27 22.48 -12.91
N THR A 645 -16.57 23.76 -12.70
CA THR A 645 -15.82 24.64 -11.79
C THR A 645 -16.74 25.24 -10.75
N ASP A 646 -17.44 24.37 -10.03
CA ASP A 646 -18.43 24.79 -9.04
C ASP A 646 -17.76 25.45 -7.82
N PHE A 647 -16.46 25.22 -7.66
CA PHE A 647 -15.63 25.77 -6.59
C PHE A 647 -14.45 26.58 -7.15
N PRO A 648 -14.00 27.63 -6.45
CA PRO A 648 -12.92 28.50 -6.93
C PRO A 648 -11.52 27.86 -6.93
N THR A 649 -11.36 26.75 -6.19
CA THR A 649 -10.06 26.08 -5.98
C THR A 649 -10.00 24.66 -6.52
N VAL A 650 -11.06 24.19 -7.20
CA VAL A 650 -11.17 22.81 -7.70
C VAL A 650 -11.89 22.79 -9.04
N ALA A 651 -11.37 22.01 -9.99
CA ALA A 651 -12.05 21.71 -11.24
C ALA A 651 -12.28 20.21 -11.37
N ASP A 652 -13.52 19.80 -11.66
CA ASP A 652 -13.86 18.42 -11.99
C ASP A 652 -13.82 18.24 -13.50
N LEU A 653 -12.81 17.50 -13.96
CA LEU A 653 -12.60 17.22 -15.37
C LEU A 653 -13.25 15.89 -15.75
N GLY A 654 -13.86 15.84 -16.93
CA GLY A 654 -14.33 14.61 -17.56
C GLY A 654 -14.11 14.66 -19.07
N TRP A 655 -13.88 13.51 -19.70
CA TRP A 655 -13.61 13.43 -21.14
C TRP A 655 -14.21 12.17 -21.77
N PRO A 656 -14.54 12.19 -23.06
CA PRO A 656 -14.84 10.97 -23.81
C PRO A 656 -13.63 10.01 -23.81
N ALA A 657 -13.89 8.72 -23.58
CA ALA A 657 -12.86 7.69 -23.52
C ALA A 657 -12.06 7.60 -24.83
N ALA A 658 -10.76 7.31 -24.69
CA ALA A 658 -9.97 6.80 -25.80
C ALA A 658 -10.33 5.34 -26.06
N THR A 659 -10.15 4.91 -27.30
CA THR A 659 -10.17 3.49 -27.69
C THR A 659 -8.78 3.01 -28.03
N ASP A 660 -8.56 1.72 -27.82
CA ASP A 660 -7.32 1.02 -28.10
C ASP A 660 -7.65 -0.44 -28.48
N ASP A 661 -6.76 -1.14 -29.18
CA ASP A 661 -6.97 -2.52 -29.63
C ASP A 661 -6.70 -3.57 -28.55
N THR A 662 -5.86 -3.29 -27.55
CA THR A 662 -5.68 -4.16 -26.37
C THR A 662 -6.31 -3.59 -25.10
N GLY A 663 -6.60 -2.28 -25.10
CA GLY A 663 -7.44 -1.63 -24.12
C GLY A 663 -6.71 -0.50 -23.37
N VAL A 664 -7.45 0.56 -23.08
CA VAL A 664 -6.93 1.71 -22.32
C VAL A 664 -6.92 1.37 -20.83
N THR A 665 -5.75 1.42 -20.20
CA THR A 665 -5.57 1.14 -18.77
C THR A 665 -5.56 2.41 -17.92
N GLY A 666 -5.40 3.58 -18.53
CA GLY A 666 -5.55 4.85 -17.82
C GLY A 666 -5.32 6.08 -18.66
N TYR A 667 -5.32 7.22 -17.98
CA TYR A 667 -5.18 8.55 -18.55
C TYR A 667 -4.19 9.38 -17.74
N SER A 668 -3.51 10.31 -18.41
CA SER A 668 -2.64 11.31 -17.80
C SER A 668 -3.20 12.70 -18.09
N VAL A 669 -3.38 13.51 -17.06
CA VAL A 669 -4.01 14.84 -17.14
C VAL A 669 -2.97 15.91 -16.88
N PHE A 670 -2.84 16.84 -17.84
CA PHE A 670 -1.87 17.91 -17.81
C PHE A 670 -2.57 19.25 -17.58
N GLN A 671 -2.00 20.07 -16.71
CA GLN A 671 -2.37 21.46 -16.46
C GLN A 671 -1.21 22.35 -16.91
N ASP A 672 -1.47 23.28 -17.83
CA ASP A 672 -0.49 24.19 -18.41
C ASP A 672 0.77 23.46 -18.94
N GLY A 673 0.55 22.28 -19.53
CA GLY A 673 1.61 21.41 -20.07
C GLY A 673 2.35 20.56 -19.03
N LYS A 674 1.96 20.60 -17.75
CA LYS A 674 2.57 19.83 -16.67
C LYS A 674 1.62 18.75 -16.17
N LEU A 675 2.09 17.52 -16.01
CA LEU A 675 1.29 16.43 -15.45
C LEU A 675 0.82 16.78 -14.03
N VAL A 676 -0.48 16.72 -13.79
CA VAL A 676 -1.10 16.99 -12.48
C VAL A 676 -1.90 15.81 -11.94
N SER A 677 -2.27 14.84 -12.78
CA SER A 677 -2.93 13.62 -12.33
C SER A 677 -2.75 12.46 -13.30
N ALA A 678 -2.80 11.24 -12.78
CA ALA A 678 -2.95 10.01 -13.54
C ALA A 678 -4.12 9.22 -12.95
N THR A 679 -5.04 8.76 -13.80
CA THR A 679 -6.27 8.08 -13.36
C THR A 679 -6.62 6.89 -14.24
N GLY A 680 -7.31 5.88 -13.70
CA GLY A 680 -7.88 4.78 -14.47
C GLY A 680 -9.28 5.08 -15.04
N THR A 681 -9.88 6.22 -14.68
CA THR A 681 -11.24 6.63 -15.06
C THR A 681 -11.25 7.79 -16.04
N MET A 682 -12.39 8.03 -16.70
CA MET A 682 -12.57 9.12 -17.67
C MET A 682 -12.94 10.47 -17.04
N SER A 683 -12.62 10.63 -15.76
CA SER A 683 -12.83 11.84 -14.99
C SER A 683 -11.83 11.93 -13.85
N VAL A 684 -11.49 13.17 -13.48
CA VAL A 684 -10.64 13.44 -12.33
C VAL A 684 -10.93 14.82 -11.73
N ARG A 685 -10.83 14.92 -10.41
CA ARG A 685 -10.86 16.20 -9.69
C ARG A 685 -9.47 16.78 -9.59
N ILE A 686 -9.28 18.02 -10.02
CA ILE A 686 -8.02 18.77 -9.88
C ILE A 686 -8.17 19.77 -8.72
N PRO A 687 -7.57 19.49 -7.55
CA PRO A 687 -7.60 20.39 -6.40
C PRO A 687 -6.53 21.49 -6.49
N HIS A 688 -6.50 22.37 -5.48
CA HIS A 688 -5.47 23.39 -5.27
C HIS A 688 -5.30 24.42 -6.41
N LEU A 689 -6.36 24.65 -7.18
CA LEU A 689 -6.41 25.73 -8.15
C LEU A 689 -6.56 27.09 -7.44
N THR A 690 -6.12 28.14 -8.11
CA THR A 690 -6.25 29.52 -7.63
C THR A 690 -7.51 30.18 -8.19
N ALA A 691 -8.30 30.79 -7.31
CA ALA A 691 -9.50 31.53 -7.67
C ALA A 691 -9.22 32.61 -8.72
N GLY A 692 -10.06 32.69 -9.76
CA GLY A 692 -9.90 33.69 -10.83
C GLY A 692 -8.75 33.46 -11.81
N GLN A 693 -7.92 32.43 -11.60
CA GLN A 693 -6.85 32.05 -12.51
C GLN A 693 -7.41 31.23 -13.67
N THR A 694 -6.83 31.42 -14.85
CA THR A 694 -7.11 30.60 -16.03
C THR A 694 -6.06 29.50 -16.15
N TYR A 695 -6.51 28.28 -16.39
CA TYR A 695 -5.71 27.06 -16.61
C TYR A 695 -6.04 26.44 -17.95
N THR A 696 -5.08 25.77 -18.56
CA THR A 696 -5.29 24.95 -19.76
C THR A 696 -5.07 23.48 -19.43
N PHE A 697 -6.04 22.62 -19.77
CA PHE A 697 -5.99 21.18 -19.53
C PHE A 697 -5.93 20.37 -20.81
N THR A 698 -5.10 19.34 -20.84
CA THR A 698 -5.07 18.28 -21.87
C THR A 698 -5.00 16.91 -21.21
N VAL A 699 -5.42 15.87 -21.93
CA VAL A 699 -5.44 14.50 -21.44
C VAL A 699 -4.86 13.55 -22.49
N THR A 700 -3.98 12.64 -22.09
CA THR A 700 -3.51 11.50 -22.90
C THR A 700 -4.07 10.20 -22.32
N ALA A 701 -4.11 9.14 -23.13
CA ALA A 701 -4.47 7.79 -22.71
C ALA A 701 -3.26 6.85 -22.79
N ARG A 702 -3.23 5.84 -21.92
CA ARG A 702 -2.21 4.78 -21.93
C ARG A 702 -2.86 3.39 -21.96
N ASP A 703 -2.22 2.45 -22.63
CA ASP A 703 -2.61 1.04 -22.63
C ASP A 703 -1.81 0.21 -21.60
N ALA A 704 -1.94 -1.11 -21.62
CA ALA A 704 -1.21 -2.02 -20.73
C ALA A 704 0.26 -2.23 -21.16
N ALA A 705 0.60 -1.95 -22.41
CA ALA A 705 1.98 -2.01 -22.91
C ALA A 705 2.78 -0.73 -22.61
N GLY A 706 2.10 0.34 -22.17
CA GLY A 706 2.70 1.63 -21.86
C GLY A 706 2.75 2.59 -23.04
N ASN A 707 2.09 2.28 -24.16
CA ASN A 707 1.98 3.25 -25.25
C ASN A 707 1.07 4.39 -24.83
N GLU A 708 1.47 5.63 -25.15
CA GLU A 708 0.73 6.85 -24.79
C GLU A 708 0.17 7.52 -26.05
N SER A 709 -1.09 7.94 -26.00
CA SER A 709 -1.75 8.59 -27.13
C SER A 709 -1.36 10.05 -27.32
N GLU A 710 -1.67 10.60 -28.50
CA GLU A 710 -1.64 12.04 -28.70
C GLU A 710 -2.55 12.78 -27.69
N PRO A 711 -2.18 13.98 -27.23
CA PRO A 711 -3.01 14.76 -26.32
C PRO A 711 -4.38 15.06 -26.92
N SER A 712 -5.40 15.06 -26.06
CA SER A 712 -6.72 15.62 -26.39
C SER A 712 -6.63 17.10 -26.74
N HIS A 713 -7.70 17.65 -27.32
CA HIS A 713 -7.80 19.09 -27.52
C HIS A 713 -7.74 19.83 -26.18
N SER A 714 -7.02 20.94 -26.13
CA SER A 714 -6.88 21.74 -24.92
C SER A 714 -8.21 22.37 -24.48
N LEU A 715 -8.57 22.18 -23.21
CA LEU A 715 -9.65 22.90 -22.55
C LEU A 715 -9.08 24.06 -21.74
N THR A 716 -9.53 25.29 -22.00
CA THR A 716 -9.16 26.45 -21.17
C THR A 716 -10.28 26.76 -20.19
N VAL A 717 -9.95 26.82 -18.91
CA VAL A 717 -10.89 26.98 -17.81
C VAL A 717 -10.47 28.16 -16.95
N THR A 718 -11.39 29.09 -16.67
CA THR A 718 -11.13 30.17 -15.70
C THR A 718 -11.89 29.89 -14.42
N MET A 719 -11.16 29.73 -13.31
CA MET A 719 -11.77 29.42 -12.03
C MET A 719 -12.65 30.58 -11.53
N PRO A 720 -13.78 30.31 -10.85
CA PRO A 720 -14.56 31.33 -10.19
C PRO A 720 -13.71 32.18 -9.24
N ARG A 721 -14.08 33.45 -9.06
CA ARG A 721 -13.43 34.39 -8.10
C ARG A 721 -14.04 34.34 -6.69
N GLY A 722 -14.78 33.26 -6.37
CA GLY A 722 -15.41 33.09 -5.06
C GLY A 722 -14.37 32.97 -3.94
N ARG A 723 -14.66 33.54 -2.77
CA ARG A 723 -13.90 33.30 -1.53
C ARG A 723 -14.73 32.39 -0.63
N ASP A 724 -14.05 31.68 0.26
CA ASP A 724 -14.74 31.01 1.37
C ASP A 724 -15.44 32.07 2.25
N LEU A 725 -16.76 31.90 2.38
CA LEU A 725 -17.64 32.77 3.16
C LEU A 725 -17.61 32.44 4.65
N ALA A 726 -17.18 31.22 5.02
CA ALA A 726 -17.11 30.75 6.40
C ALA A 726 -15.78 31.12 7.09
N LEU A 727 -14.71 31.38 6.31
CA LEU A 727 -13.40 31.74 6.84
C LEU A 727 -13.47 32.87 7.90
N ASP A 728 -12.91 32.60 9.06
CA ASP A 728 -12.85 33.44 10.27
C ASP A 728 -14.22 33.91 10.79
N LYS A 729 -15.29 33.21 10.44
CA LYS A 729 -16.65 33.55 10.90
C LYS A 729 -16.97 32.98 12.27
N PRO A 730 -17.87 33.63 13.03
CA PRO A 730 -18.38 33.07 14.27
C PRO A 730 -19.01 31.69 14.03
N ALA A 731 -18.52 30.70 14.75
CA ALA A 731 -19.01 29.33 14.71
C ALA A 731 -19.44 28.85 16.10
N THR A 732 -20.50 28.05 16.15
CA THR A 732 -21.01 27.38 17.35
C THR A 732 -21.20 25.90 17.04
N ALA A 733 -21.19 25.03 18.05
CA ALA A 733 -21.38 23.60 17.86
C ALA A 733 -22.22 22.99 18.99
N SER A 734 -22.65 21.75 18.78
CA SER A 734 -23.35 20.94 19.79
C SER A 734 -22.50 20.68 21.03
N SER A 735 -21.20 20.51 20.85
CA SER A 735 -20.20 20.28 21.90
C SER A 735 -18.79 20.48 21.32
N ASP A 736 -17.79 20.53 22.20
CA ASP A 736 -16.38 20.48 21.82
C ASP A 736 -15.54 19.71 22.85
N SER A 737 -14.36 19.24 22.45
CA SER A 737 -13.40 18.55 23.34
C SER A 737 -12.00 19.16 23.25
N GLU A 738 -11.27 19.16 24.37
CA GLU A 738 -9.80 19.36 24.41
C GLU A 738 -9.29 20.63 23.68
N GLY A 739 -10.09 21.70 23.66
CA GLY A 739 -9.75 22.94 22.95
C GLY A 739 -9.92 22.88 21.43
N ASN A 740 -10.53 21.83 20.88
CA ASN A 740 -10.96 21.68 19.49
C ASN A 740 -12.30 22.40 19.27
N VAL A 741 -12.28 23.71 19.49
CA VAL A 741 -13.45 24.59 19.45
C VAL A 741 -13.97 24.81 18.03
N PRO A 742 -15.26 25.15 17.82
CA PRO A 742 -15.86 25.31 16.50
C PRO A 742 -15.11 26.27 15.56
N ALA A 743 -14.49 27.32 16.10
CA ALA A 743 -13.73 28.29 15.32
C ALA A 743 -12.56 27.66 14.53
N LYS A 744 -12.03 26.53 14.99
CA LYS A 744 -10.92 25.81 14.34
C LYS A 744 -11.31 25.03 13.09
N ALA A 745 -12.59 24.90 12.80
CA ALA A 745 -13.06 24.31 11.55
C ALA A 745 -13.34 25.37 10.48
N VAL A 746 -13.07 26.65 10.76
CA VAL A 746 -13.33 27.75 9.82
C VAL A 746 -12.17 28.76 9.80
N ASP A 747 -10.96 28.34 10.22
CA ASP A 747 -9.76 29.19 10.24
C ASP A 747 -8.83 28.94 9.04
N GLY A 748 -9.16 27.95 8.19
CA GLY A 748 -8.37 27.56 7.03
C GLY A 748 -7.04 26.86 7.37
N ASP A 749 -6.80 26.49 8.63
CA ASP A 749 -5.61 25.77 9.08
C ASP A 749 -5.93 24.28 9.28
N LEU A 750 -5.49 23.44 8.33
CA LEU A 750 -5.71 21.99 8.37
C LEU A 750 -4.95 21.26 9.49
N SER A 751 -4.14 21.96 10.30
CA SER A 751 -3.52 21.40 11.52
C SER A 751 -4.40 21.54 12.76
N THR A 752 -5.47 22.34 12.69
CA THR A 752 -6.46 22.54 13.75
C THR A 752 -7.83 22.02 13.32
N ARG A 753 -8.66 21.65 14.31
CA ARG A 753 -9.99 21.08 14.05
C ARG A 753 -11.01 21.47 15.09
N TRP A 754 -12.28 21.44 14.71
CA TRP A 754 -13.36 21.19 15.66
C TRP A 754 -13.52 19.69 15.87
N ALA A 755 -13.77 19.28 17.11
CA ALA A 755 -14.12 17.90 17.45
C ALA A 755 -15.20 17.90 18.53
N GLN A 756 -16.21 17.06 18.38
CA GLN A 756 -17.26 16.92 19.38
C GLN A 756 -16.71 16.47 20.75
N GLY A 757 -17.52 16.66 21.80
CA GLY A 757 -17.23 16.14 23.13
C GLY A 757 -17.06 14.61 23.15
N LEU A 758 -16.01 14.11 23.81
CA LEU A 758 -15.74 12.67 23.89
C LEU A 758 -16.90 11.91 24.55
N GLY A 759 -17.30 10.79 23.92
CA GLY A 759 -18.35 9.90 24.44
C GLY A 759 -19.79 10.37 24.18
N LEU A 760 -19.99 11.52 23.54
CA LEU A 760 -21.33 11.99 23.15
C LEU A 760 -21.81 11.26 21.87
N PRO A 761 -23.08 10.85 21.79
CA PRO A 761 -23.62 10.22 20.59
C PRO A 761 -23.87 11.25 19.48
N ASP A 762 -23.81 10.80 18.24
CA ASP A 762 -24.36 11.54 17.10
C ASP A 762 -25.91 11.59 17.20
N PRO A 763 -26.59 12.64 16.70
CA PRO A 763 -26.03 13.67 15.84
C PRO A 763 -25.26 14.76 16.58
N SER A 764 -24.11 15.13 16.01
CA SER A 764 -23.34 16.32 16.39
C SER A 764 -23.40 17.37 15.28
N TRP A 765 -23.20 18.64 15.60
CA TRP A 765 -23.28 19.69 14.59
C TRP A 765 -22.33 20.86 14.85
N ILE A 766 -21.92 21.51 13.76
CA ILE A 766 -21.27 22.82 13.75
C ILE A 766 -22.08 23.77 12.87
N GLN A 767 -22.27 25.01 13.32
CA GLN A 767 -23.02 26.06 12.66
C GLN A 767 -22.17 27.33 12.56
N VAL A 768 -22.15 27.94 11.37
CA VAL A 768 -21.41 29.16 11.05
C VAL A 768 -22.39 30.30 10.74
N ASP A 769 -22.16 31.47 11.33
CA ASP A 769 -22.82 32.73 10.95
C ASP A 769 -21.96 33.48 9.91
N LEU A 770 -22.41 33.51 8.65
CA LEU A 770 -21.68 34.18 7.56
C LEU A 770 -21.61 35.71 7.72
N GLY A 771 -22.43 36.28 8.61
CA GLY A 771 -22.51 37.72 8.93
C GLY A 771 -23.36 38.54 7.95
N ALA A 772 -23.82 37.94 6.85
CA ALA A 772 -24.76 38.52 5.89
C ALA A 772 -25.51 37.40 5.17
N SER A 773 -26.58 37.72 4.44
CA SER A 773 -27.32 36.74 3.64
C SER A 773 -26.64 36.50 2.30
N TYR A 774 -26.60 35.24 1.88
CA TYR A 774 -26.03 34.77 0.62
C TYR A 774 -27.00 33.81 -0.06
N ASP A 775 -26.90 33.72 -1.39
CA ASP A 775 -27.42 32.59 -2.14
C ASP A 775 -26.29 31.53 -2.17
N VAL A 776 -26.36 30.55 -1.26
CA VAL A 776 -25.32 29.53 -1.03
C VAL A 776 -25.40 28.45 -2.09
N THR A 777 -24.29 28.15 -2.76
CA THR A 777 -24.21 27.20 -3.87
C THR A 777 -23.42 25.94 -3.54
N GLY A 778 -22.62 25.95 -2.47
CA GLY A 778 -21.89 24.75 -2.08
C GLY A 778 -21.05 24.90 -0.83
N THR A 779 -20.54 23.76 -0.36
CA THR A 779 -19.62 23.66 0.78
C THR A 779 -18.52 22.65 0.51
N ILE A 780 -17.34 22.88 1.08
CA ILE A 780 -16.24 21.92 1.12
C ILE A 780 -16.02 21.55 2.59
N THR A 781 -16.05 20.26 2.91
CA THR A 781 -15.84 19.76 4.27
C THR A 781 -14.65 18.84 4.30
N THR A 782 -13.64 19.15 5.12
CA THR A 782 -12.48 18.28 5.37
C THR A 782 -12.60 17.66 6.77
N PHE A 783 -12.91 16.37 6.82
CA PHE A 783 -13.06 15.58 8.03
C PHE A 783 -11.70 15.19 8.62
N GLU A 784 -11.66 14.79 9.91
CA GLU A 784 -10.44 14.26 10.51
C GLU A 784 -9.94 12.99 9.82
N LYS A 785 -10.89 12.10 9.49
CA LYS A 785 -10.62 10.79 8.90
C LYS A 785 -10.99 10.74 7.43
N SER A 786 -10.37 9.82 6.72
CA SER A 786 -10.61 9.60 5.29
C SER A 786 -11.95 8.94 4.97
N ASP A 787 -12.67 8.37 5.93
CA ASP A 787 -13.97 7.75 5.69
C ASP A 787 -14.83 7.71 6.97
N GLY A 788 -16.07 7.26 6.82
CA GLY A 788 -16.89 6.81 7.94
C GLY A 788 -17.79 7.87 8.56
N TYR A 789 -18.01 9.01 7.90
CA TYR A 789 -18.98 10.04 8.32
C TYR A 789 -20.26 9.98 7.50
N LYS A 790 -21.41 10.15 8.16
CA LYS A 790 -22.72 10.46 7.56
C LYS A 790 -23.12 11.84 8.03
N TYR A 791 -23.56 12.68 7.11
CA TYR A 791 -23.81 14.08 7.46
C TYR A 791 -24.83 14.77 6.55
N ARG A 792 -25.27 15.95 6.98
CA ARG A 792 -26.17 16.84 6.23
C ARG A 792 -25.68 18.27 6.34
N VAL A 793 -25.78 19.03 5.25
CA VAL A 793 -25.55 20.48 5.24
C VAL A 793 -26.88 21.21 5.04
N GLN A 794 -27.16 22.18 5.90
CA GLN A 794 -28.37 23.00 5.85
C GLN A 794 -28.03 24.47 5.92
N VAL A 795 -28.88 25.30 5.32
CA VAL A 795 -28.75 26.75 5.27
C VAL A 795 -30.03 27.37 5.82
N SER A 796 -29.90 28.41 6.62
CA SER A 796 -31.02 29.10 7.26
C SER A 796 -30.87 30.62 7.20
N PRO A 797 -31.96 31.37 6.97
CA PRO A 797 -31.96 32.82 7.13
C PRO A 797 -31.96 33.26 8.61
N ASP A 798 -32.45 32.43 9.55
CA ASP A 798 -32.83 32.88 10.90
C ASP A 798 -32.47 31.93 12.06
N GLU A 799 -31.72 30.86 11.79
CA GLU A 799 -31.33 29.80 12.74
C GLU A 799 -32.45 28.82 13.12
N VAL A 800 -33.69 29.03 12.66
CA VAL A 800 -34.85 28.18 13.00
C VAL A 800 -35.36 27.44 11.77
N HIS A 801 -35.54 28.14 10.66
CA HIS A 801 -36.03 27.57 9.42
C HIS A 801 -34.86 27.12 8.54
N TRP A 802 -34.66 25.80 8.44
CA TRP A 802 -33.52 25.21 7.74
C TRP A 802 -33.93 24.59 6.40
N SER A 803 -33.24 24.98 5.34
CA SER A 803 -33.31 24.34 4.02
C SER A 803 -32.09 23.45 3.80
N THR A 804 -32.27 22.23 3.29
CA THR A 804 -31.16 21.31 3.02
C THR A 804 -30.40 21.74 1.77
N LEU A 805 -29.09 21.93 1.89
CA LEU A 805 -28.18 22.13 0.77
C LEU A 805 -27.70 20.78 0.21
N ALA A 806 -27.33 19.86 1.10
CA ALA A 806 -26.91 18.51 0.75
C ALA A 806 -27.25 17.51 1.85
N ASP A 807 -27.71 16.31 1.46
CA ASP A 807 -28.03 15.21 2.37
C ASP A 807 -27.15 13.99 2.07
N ARG A 808 -26.19 13.69 2.96
CA ARG A 808 -25.23 12.58 2.86
C ARG A 808 -25.42 11.59 4.01
N THR A 809 -26.67 11.38 4.42
CA THR A 809 -27.01 10.52 5.55
C THR A 809 -27.22 9.06 5.17
N ALA A 810 -27.28 8.74 3.88
CA ALA A 810 -27.48 7.38 3.39
C ALA A 810 -26.22 6.53 3.61
N ASP A 811 -25.08 7.01 3.10
CA ASP A 811 -23.82 6.28 3.03
C ASP A 811 -22.70 7.00 3.77
N ASN A 812 -21.71 6.24 4.24
CA ASN A 812 -20.50 6.80 4.84
C ASN A 812 -19.66 7.50 3.75
N THR A 813 -18.99 8.59 4.10
CA THR A 813 -17.91 9.16 3.29
C THR A 813 -16.81 8.13 3.06
N THR A 814 -16.12 8.22 1.92
CA THR A 814 -14.96 7.39 1.55
C THR A 814 -13.70 8.22 1.26
N ALA A 815 -13.79 9.54 1.39
CA ALA A 815 -12.68 10.48 1.28
C ALA A 815 -12.69 11.47 2.46
N GLN A 816 -11.50 11.97 2.79
CA GLN A 816 -11.31 12.93 3.88
C GLN A 816 -11.98 14.27 3.59
N THR A 817 -11.94 14.72 2.34
CA THR A 817 -12.59 15.96 1.92
C THR A 817 -13.76 15.64 1.00
N ASP A 818 -14.94 16.14 1.38
CA ASP A 818 -16.15 16.02 0.60
C ASP A 818 -16.63 17.39 0.10
N TYR A 819 -17.23 17.38 -1.09
CA TYR A 819 -17.65 18.56 -1.83
C TYR A 819 -19.13 18.44 -2.10
N ALA A 820 -19.91 19.38 -1.55
CA ALA A 820 -21.34 19.42 -1.70
C ALA A 820 -21.72 20.64 -2.55
N HIS A 821 -22.35 20.39 -3.70
CA HIS A 821 -22.86 21.41 -4.60
C HIS A 821 -24.38 21.31 -4.69
N SER A 822 -25.04 22.44 -4.93
CA SER A 822 -26.46 22.49 -5.26
C SER A 822 -26.69 23.29 -6.53
N ASP A 823 -27.39 22.68 -7.50
CA ASP A 823 -27.79 23.32 -8.77
C ASP A 823 -28.72 24.52 -8.55
N THR A 824 -29.42 24.56 -7.41
CA THR A 824 -30.30 25.67 -7.02
C THR A 824 -29.74 26.34 -5.77
N PRO A 825 -29.30 27.61 -5.84
CA PRO A 825 -28.78 28.31 -4.68
C PRO A 825 -29.79 28.36 -3.52
N VAL A 826 -29.31 28.12 -2.30
CA VAL A 826 -30.12 28.13 -1.07
C VAL A 826 -29.86 29.43 -0.32
N ALA A 827 -30.90 30.24 -0.14
CA ALA A 827 -30.78 31.53 0.52
C ALA A 827 -30.63 31.39 2.05
N GLY A 828 -29.62 32.03 2.62
CA GLY A 828 -29.50 32.15 4.08
C GLY A 828 -28.23 32.84 4.57
N ARG A 829 -28.14 33.01 5.88
CA ARG A 829 -27.00 33.61 6.60
C ARG A 829 -26.26 32.59 7.45
N PHE A 830 -26.96 31.57 7.93
CA PHE A 830 -26.42 30.54 8.79
C PHE A 830 -26.27 29.24 8.00
N VAL A 831 -25.13 28.57 8.15
CA VAL A 831 -24.89 27.27 7.51
C VAL A 831 -24.51 26.28 8.60
N ARG A 832 -25.18 25.13 8.63
CA ARG A 832 -24.97 24.06 9.61
C ARG A 832 -24.58 22.77 8.92
N LEU A 833 -23.49 22.17 9.39
CA LEU A 833 -23.13 20.80 9.11
C LEU A 833 -23.52 19.93 10.32
N THR A 834 -24.40 18.97 10.08
CA THR A 834 -24.86 18.00 11.08
C THR A 834 -24.29 16.62 10.73
N VAL A 835 -23.38 16.10 11.55
CA VAL A 835 -22.93 14.71 11.48
C VAL A 835 -24.00 13.85 12.13
N THR A 836 -24.57 12.91 11.37
CA THR A 836 -25.65 12.02 11.83
C THR A 836 -25.16 10.61 12.18
N GLY A 837 -23.90 10.31 11.84
CA GLY A 837 -23.22 9.09 12.24
C GLY A 837 -21.74 9.16 11.93
N SER A 838 -20.92 8.56 12.78
CA SER A 838 -19.46 8.53 12.64
C SER A 838 -18.90 7.18 13.11
N SER A 839 -17.82 6.72 12.47
CA SER A 839 -17.08 5.55 12.91
C SER A 839 -15.99 5.96 13.92
N GLY A 840 -16.32 5.97 15.21
CA GLY A 840 -15.37 6.25 16.30
C GLY A 840 -15.80 7.37 17.24
N ASN A 841 -14.89 8.31 17.53
CA ASN A 841 -15.05 9.30 18.61
C ASN A 841 -15.99 10.48 18.28
N GLY A 842 -16.76 10.42 17.19
CA GLY A 842 -17.71 11.46 16.81
C GLY A 842 -17.37 12.34 15.62
N GLY A 843 -18.22 13.37 15.43
CA GLY A 843 -17.99 14.46 14.49
C GLY A 843 -16.66 15.20 14.73
N SER A 844 -15.84 15.29 13.68
CA SER A 844 -14.58 16.05 13.72
C SER A 844 -14.18 16.57 12.34
N ILE A 845 -13.90 17.87 12.27
CA ILE A 845 -13.76 18.65 11.02
C ILE A 845 -12.50 19.52 11.11
N TYR A 846 -11.53 19.29 10.23
CA TYR A 846 -10.37 20.17 10.06
C TYR A 846 -10.78 21.50 9.41
N ASP A 847 -11.68 21.46 8.42
CA ASP A 847 -12.11 22.69 7.73
C ASP A 847 -13.51 22.56 7.11
N PHE A 848 -14.29 23.64 7.16
CA PHE A 848 -15.66 23.74 6.67
C PHE A 848 -15.86 25.07 5.93
N GLN A 849 -15.76 25.00 4.61
CA GLN A 849 -15.82 26.14 3.72
C GLN A 849 -17.21 26.29 3.10
N VAL A 850 -17.66 27.53 2.90
CA VAL A 850 -18.97 27.86 2.33
C VAL A 850 -18.81 28.79 1.13
N TYR A 851 -19.53 28.50 0.04
CA TYR A 851 -19.48 29.28 -1.19
C TYR A 851 -20.86 29.71 -1.65
N GLY A 852 -20.94 30.92 -2.21
CA GLY A 852 -22.19 31.52 -2.70
C GLY A 852 -22.01 32.98 -3.11
N THR A 853 -23.09 33.61 -3.53
CA THR A 853 -23.10 35.04 -3.93
C THR A 853 -23.80 35.91 -2.90
N PRO A 854 -23.31 37.13 -2.61
CA PRO A 854 -23.98 38.04 -1.70
C PRO A 854 -25.41 38.33 -2.15
N ARG A 855 -26.35 38.22 -1.22
CA ARG A 855 -27.73 38.65 -1.42
C ARG A 855 -27.87 40.10 -0.98
N PRO A 856 -28.67 40.94 -1.68
CA PRO A 856 -28.96 42.28 -1.19
C PRO A 856 -29.48 42.23 0.25
N PRO A 857 -28.99 43.09 1.16
CA PRO A 857 -29.50 43.14 2.52
C PRO A 857 -31.00 43.48 2.51
N SER A 858 -31.71 43.01 3.54
CA SER A 858 -33.12 43.39 3.74
C SER A 858 -33.25 44.91 3.77
N THR A 859 -34.35 45.43 3.20
CA THR A 859 -34.70 46.86 3.29
C THR A 859 -35.33 47.20 4.64
N ASP A 860 -35.63 46.20 5.46
CA ASP A 860 -36.19 46.38 6.78
C ASP A 860 -35.09 46.55 7.85
N HIS A 861 -35.21 47.63 8.61
CA HIS A 861 -34.30 48.03 9.67
C HIS A 861 -35.03 48.32 10.99
N THR A 862 -36.35 48.10 11.02
CA THR A 862 -37.16 48.30 12.22
C THR A 862 -37.01 47.07 13.11
N ALA A 863 -36.69 47.25 14.39
CA ALA A 863 -36.67 46.13 15.32
C ALA A 863 -38.08 45.82 15.85
N PRO A 864 -38.40 44.55 16.15
CA PRO A 864 -39.62 44.18 16.83
C PRO A 864 -39.82 44.91 18.16
N ALA A 865 -41.06 44.93 18.64
CA ALA A 865 -41.34 45.36 20.01
C ALA A 865 -40.67 44.42 21.03
N THR A 866 -40.25 44.97 22.17
CA THR A 866 -39.74 44.19 23.31
C THR A 866 -40.79 43.17 23.77
N PRO A 867 -40.47 41.86 23.88
CA PRO A 867 -41.38 40.87 24.40
C PRO A 867 -41.81 41.19 25.83
N GLY A 868 -43.02 40.74 26.21
CA GLY A 868 -43.47 40.81 27.60
C GLY A 868 -42.56 40.00 28.54
N GLN A 869 -42.65 40.27 29.84
CA GLN A 869 -41.91 39.50 30.86
C GLN A 869 -42.26 38.00 30.72
N PRO A 870 -41.26 37.10 30.63
CA PRO A 870 -41.51 35.67 30.56
C PRO A 870 -42.16 35.14 31.84
N THR A 871 -42.92 34.06 31.72
CA THR A 871 -43.36 33.21 32.83
C THR A 871 -42.50 31.95 32.83
N VAL A 872 -42.07 31.50 34.00
CA VAL A 872 -41.22 30.32 34.14
C VAL A 872 -41.93 29.32 35.03
N LYS A 873 -42.23 28.13 34.49
CA LYS A 873 -42.85 27.01 35.21
C LYS A 873 -41.81 25.93 35.42
N ALA A 874 -41.51 25.60 36.68
CA ALA A 874 -40.73 24.41 36.99
C ALA A 874 -41.52 23.15 36.61
N LEU A 875 -40.91 22.26 35.83
CA LEU A 875 -41.49 20.98 35.44
C LEU A 875 -40.84 19.84 36.22
N LEU A 876 -39.53 19.94 36.49
CA LEU A 876 -38.73 19.06 37.33
C LEU A 876 -37.69 19.88 38.10
N PRO A 877 -37.01 19.31 39.11
CA PRO A 877 -35.85 19.94 39.78
C PRO A 877 -34.75 20.43 38.83
N SER A 878 -34.62 19.82 37.64
CA SER A 878 -33.61 20.16 36.63
C SER A 878 -34.18 20.64 35.29
N LEU A 879 -35.50 20.88 35.20
CA LEU A 879 -36.18 21.26 33.95
C LEU A 879 -37.24 22.34 34.20
N VAL A 880 -37.17 23.43 33.46
CA VAL A 880 -38.20 24.48 33.44
C VAL A 880 -38.73 24.71 32.03
N GLN A 881 -39.96 25.22 31.94
CA GLN A 881 -40.52 25.79 30.72
C GLN A 881 -40.66 27.30 30.88
N VAL A 882 -40.04 28.03 29.97
CA VAL A 882 -40.11 29.49 29.89
C VAL A 882 -41.07 29.85 28.77
N SER A 883 -42.08 30.68 29.04
CA SER A 883 -43.07 31.13 28.06
C SER A 883 -43.24 32.64 28.09
N TRP A 884 -43.61 33.27 26.99
CA TRP A 884 -43.77 34.74 26.93
C TRP A 884 -44.88 35.15 25.96
N PRO A 885 -45.48 36.34 26.10
CA PRO A 885 -46.38 36.86 25.09
C PRO A 885 -45.64 37.11 23.77
N ALA A 886 -46.28 36.79 22.64
CA ALA A 886 -45.74 37.09 21.32
C ALA A 886 -45.47 38.60 21.17
N ALA A 887 -44.30 38.95 20.64
CA ALA A 887 -43.98 40.32 20.24
C ALA A 887 -44.64 40.64 18.89
N THR A 888 -44.78 41.92 18.58
CA THR A 888 -45.28 42.40 17.29
C THR A 888 -44.21 43.21 16.58
N ASP A 889 -44.30 43.23 15.26
CA ASP A 889 -43.37 43.92 14.38
C ASP A 889 -44.11 44.35 13.09
N ASP A 890 -43.55 45.28 12.30
CA ASP A 890 -44.17 45.78 11.08
C ASP A 890 -44.05 44.81 9.89
N THR A 891 -43.04 43.95 9.87
CA THR A 891 -42.90 42.85 8.89
C THR A 891 -43.12 41.47 9.49
N GLY A 892 -43.09 41.38 10.82
CA GLY A 892 -43.48 40.20 11.60
C GLY A 892 -42.30 39.54 12.29
N VAL A 893 -42.55 39.01 13.49
CA VAL A 893 -41.54 38.30 14.29
C VAL A 893 -41.37 36.87 13.75
N THR A 894 -40.15 36.48 13.44
CA THR A 894 -39.81 35.15 12.89
C THR A 894 -39.15 34.25 13.91
N SER A 895 -38.49 34.82 14.93
CA SER A 895 -37.81 34.03 15.96
C SER A 895 -37.60 34.81 17.27
N TYR A 896 -37.28 34.08 18.33
CA TYR A 896 -36.96 34.57 19.66
C TYR A 896 -35.66 33.96 20.15
N VAL A 897 -34.76 34.79 20.69
CA VAL A 897 -33.52 34.35 21.34
C VAL A 897 -33.72 34.32 22.84
N VAL A 898 -33.46 33.16 23.44
CA VAL A 898 -33.62 32.95 24.88
C VAL A 898 -32.26 33.05 25.57
N TYR A 899 -32.22 33.77 26.67
CA TYR A 899 -31.03 33.93 27.51
C TYR A 899 -31.29 33.41 28.92
N GLN A 900 -30.33 32.68 29.47
CA GLN A 900 -30.26 32.27 30.86
C GLN A 900 -29.06 32.96 31.52
N ASP A 901 -29.30 33.69 32.60
CA ASP A 901 -28.28 34.43 33.35
C ASP A 901 -27.42 35.35 32.44
N GLY A 902 -28.07 35.95 31.44
CA GLY A 902 -27.42 36.82 30.44
C GLY A 902 -26.68 36.08 29.32
N LYS A 903 -26.61 34.75 29.34
CA LYS A 903 -26.01 33.92 28.29
C LYS A 903 -27.08 33.40 27.34
N ARG A 904 -26.87 33.55 26.04
CA ARG A 904 -27.74 32.97 25.00
C ARG A 904 -27.74 31.43 25.12
N ILE A 905 -28.93 30.84 25.24
CA ILE A 905 -29.10 29.37 25.35
C ILE A 905 -29.84 28.74 24.16
N GLY A 906 -30.55 29.52 23.34
CA GLY A 906 -31.24 28.99 22.18
C GLY A 906 -31.99 30.03 21.36
N VAL A 907 -32.53 29.59 20.22
CA VAL A 907 -33.44 30.34 19.36
C VAL A 907 -34.64 29.45 19.04
N THR A 908 -35.84 30.03 19.01
CA THR A 908 -37.10 29.32 18.72
C THR A 908 -38.05 30.25 17.96
N ASP A 909 -38.89 29.72 17.09
CA ASP A 909 -40.02 30.43 16.49
C ASP A 909 -41.28 30.37 17.35
N ASP A 910 -41.27 29.55 18.41
CA ASP A 910 -42.34 29.45 19.39
C ASP A 910 -42.21 30.51 20.50
N THR A 911 -43.31 30.73 21.22
CA THR A 911 -43.42 31.59 22.40
C THR A 911 -43.13 30.84 23.71
N ALA A 912 -42.50 29.67 23.60
CA ALA A 912 -42.06 28.86 24.72
C ALA A 912 -40.72 28.17 24.43
N PHE A 913 -39.94 27.91 25.48
CA PHE A 913 -38.66 27.22 25.41
C PHE A 913 -38.41 26.39 26.67
N ARG A 914 -38.00 25.13 26.50
CA ARG A 914 -37.65 24.23 27.62
C ARG A 914 -36.16 24.32 27.92
N VAL A 915 -35.82 24.45 29.20
CA VAL A 915 -34.43 24.56 29.68
C VAL A 915 -34.18 23.43 30.66
N ALA A 916 -33.36 22.46 30.24
CA ALA A 916 -32.98 21.27 31.01
C ALA A 916 -31.60 21.43 31.68
N ASN A 917 -31.15 20.39 32.39
CA ASN A 917 -29.84 20.31 33.06
C ASN A 917 -29.59 21.43 34.06
N LEU A 918 -30.65 21.97 34.65
CA LEU A 918 -30.55 22.93 35.73
C LEU A 918 -30.21 22.21 37.03
N SER A 919 -29.47 22.88 37.91
CA SER A 919 -29.22 22.37 39.25
C SER A 919 -30.48 22.54 40.09
N PRO A 920 -30.92 21.52 40.85
CA PRO A 920 -31.98 21.66 41.86
C PRO A 920 -31.65 22.73 42.90
N ASP A 921 -32.68 23.30 43.52
CA ASP A 921 -32.59 24.33 44.58
C ASP A 921 -31.69 25.53 44.22
N LYS A 922 -31.77 25.98 42.95
CA LYS A 922 -30.95 27.08 42.44
C LYS A 922 -31.77 28.11 41.70
N GLN A 923 -31.45 29.38 41.95
CA GLN A 923 -32.07 30.50 41.24
C GLN A 923 -31.45 30.70 39.85
N TYR A 924 -32.30 30.95 38.87
CA TYR A 924 -31.96 31.27 37.48
C TYR A 924 -32.79 32.47 36.99
N SER A 925 -32.23 33.25 36.06
CA SER A 925 -32.89 34.39 35.42
C SER A 925 -33.02 34.19 33.91
N PHE A 926 -34.22 34.41 33.36
CA PHE A 926 -34.50 34.26 31.92
C PHE A 926 -34.96 35.57 31.28
N THR A 927 -34.40 35.88 30.09
CA THR A 927 -34.83 37.01 29.24
C THR A 927 -34.97 36.54 27.78
N VAL A 928 -35.74 37.27 27.00
CA VAL A 928 -36.08 36.92 25.62
C VAL A 928 -35.96 38.15 24.72
N VAL A 929 -35.36 37.97 23.55
CA VAL A 929 -35.26 38.99 22.49
C VAL A 929 -36.03 38.51 21.26
N ALA A 930 -36.93 39.32 20.72
CA ALA A 930 -37.62 39.01 19.47
C ALA A 930 -36.78 39.45 18.26
N ARG A 931 -36.88 38.70 17.16
CA ARG A 931 -36.23 38.99 15.88
C ARG A 931 -37.24 38.91 14.73
N ASP A 932 -37.12 39.81 13.78
CA ASP A 932 -37.85 39.78 12.51
C ASP A 932 -37.11 38.95 11.43
N ALA A 933 -37.64 38.94 10.21
CA ALA A 933 -37.02 38.26 9.06
C ALA A 933 -35.68 38.90 8.61
N ALA A 934 -35.41 40.14 8.98
CA ALA A 934 -34.16 40.84 8.72
C ALA A 934 -33.12 40.64 9.85
N LEU A 935 -33.50 39.93 10.92
CA LEU A 935 -32.75 39.71 12.15
C LEU A 935 -32.50 40.98 12.96
N ASN A 936 -33.35 42.01 12.81
CA ASN A 936 -33.37 43.13 13.73
C ASN A 936 -33.87 42.61 15.09
N GLY A 937 -33.09 42.84 16.15
CA GLY A 937 -33.39 42.38 17.49
C GLY A 937 -34.03 43.47 18.34
N SER A 938 -35.09 43.15 19.07
CA SER A 938 -35.65 44.04 20.09
C SER A 938 -34.75 44.18 21.31
N ASP A 939 -35.05 45.14 22.21
CA ASP A 939 -34.48 45.12 23.56
C ASP A 939 -34.89 43.83 24.31
N PRO A 940 -34.04 43.28 25.19
CA PRO A 940 -34.41 42.12 26.00
C PRO A 940 -35.65 42.38 26.86
N SER A 941 -36.51 41.37 26.98
CA SER A 941 -37.63 41.41 27.92
C SER A 941 -37.15 41.60 29.37
N PRO A 942 -38.02 42.08 30.29
CA PRO A 942 -37.73 42.04 31.71
C PRO A 942 -37.41 40.61 32.17
N ALA A 943 -36.42 40.47 33.06
CA ALA A 943 -36.01 39.18 33.57
C ALA A 943 -37.13 38.49 34.37
N ALA A 944 -37.28 37.18 34.16
CA ALA A 944 -38.08 36.30 34.98
C ALA A 944 -37.16 35.41 35.82
N GLU A 945 -37.23 35.54 37.14
CA GLU A 945 -36.47 34.71 38.07
C GLU A 945 -37.28 33.49 38.49
N VAL A 946 -36.63 32.34 38.58
CA VAL A 946 -37.20 31.11 39.14
C VAL A 946 -36.15 30.45 40.02
N THR A 947 -36.58 29.87 41.14
CA THR A 947 -35.76 28.91 41.89
C THR A 947 -36.26 27.52 41.54
N THR A 948 -35.39 26.67 41.00
CA THR A 948 -35.74 25.27 40.75
C THR A 948 -36.08 24.57 42.06
N PRO A 949 -37.04 23.64 42.07
CA PRO A 949 -37.38 22.92 43.29
C PRO A 949 -36.21 22.01 43.72
N PRO A 950 -36.14 21.62 45.00
CA PRO A 950 -35.23 20.58 45.46
C PRO A 950 -35.56 19.24 44.78
N ASP A 951 -34.56 18.36 44.68
CA ASP A 951 -34.72 17.02 44.10
C ASP A 951 -35.34 16.05 45.12
N ASP A 952 -36.62 16.27 45.41
CA ASP A 952 -37.41 15.46 46.34
C ASP A 952 -38.23 14.42 45.55
N ASP A 953 -37.59 13.31 45.18
CA ASP A 953 -38.28 12.18 44.55
C ASP A 953 -39.26 11.51 45.53
N LEU A 954 -40.55 11.58 45.19
CA LEU A 954 -41.65 11.08 46.01
C LEU A 954 -41.72 9.55 46.07
N THR A 955 -41.13 8.85 45.10
CA THR A 955 -41.09 7.38 45.07
C THR A 955 -39.85 6.80 45.75
N LEU A 956 -38.80 7.60 45.96
CA LEU A 956 -37.56 7.16 46.57
C LEU A 956 -37.79 6.43 47.91
N ASP A 957 -37.24 5.23 48.02
CA ASP A 957 -37.36 4.29 49.15
C ASP A 957 -38.81 3.94 49.53
N LYS A 958 -39.79 4.14 48.65
CA LYS A 958 -41.19 3.76 48.89
C LYS A 958 -41.43 2.27 48.68
N THR A 959 -42.55 1.80 49.21
CA THR A 959 -42.96 0.41 49.03
C THR A 959 -43.42 0.19 47.60
N ALA A 960 -42.67 -0.61 46.84
CA ALA A 960 -43.01 -1.01 45.48
C ALA A 960 -43.44 -2.50 45.41
N THR A 961 -44.38 -2.79 44.52
CA THR A 961 -44.90 -4.13 44.20
C THR A 961 -45.02 -4.27 42.69
N ALA A 962 -44.97 -5.48 42.16
CA ALA A 962 -45.09 -5.71 40.71
C ALA A 962 -45.87 -6.99 40.40
N SER A 963 -46.22 -7.17 39.12
CA SER A 963 -46.83 -8.39 38.60
C SER A 963 -45.95 -9.63 38.77
N SER A 964 -44.64 -9.46 38.64
CA SER A 964 -43.61 -10.49 38.83
C SER A 964 -42.22 -9.84 38.89
N ASP A 965 -41.20 -10.62 39.28
CA ASP A 965 -39.80 -10.23 39.23
C ASP A 965 -38.89 -11.39 38.81
N SER A 966 -37.68 -11.10 38.33
CA SER A 966 -36.65 -12.08 37.98
C SER A 966 -35.33 -11.82 38.69
N GLU A 967 -34.62 -12.88 39.09
CA GLU A 967 -33.18 -12.87 39.41
C GLU A 967 -32.73 -11.77 40.40
N GLY A 968 -33.56 -11.42 41.39
CA GLY A 968 -33.26 -10.38 42.37
C GLY A 968 -33.45 -8.95 41.86
N ASN A 969 -34.01 -8.75 40.67
CA ASN A 969 -34.48 -7.47 40.13
C ASN A 969 -35.89 -7.15 40.66
N VAL A 970 -35.97 -7.03 41.98
CA VAL A 970 -37.21 -6.84 42.73
C VAL A 970 -37.77 -5.42 42.55
N PRO A 971 -39.08 -5.19 42.76
CA PRO A 971 -39.74 -3.89 42.54
C PRO A 971 -39.09 -2.70 43.28
N ALA A 972 -38.51 -2.96 44.46
CA ALA A 972 -37.85 -1.92 45.27
C ALA A 972 -36.63 -1.29 44.58
N LYS A 973 -36.03 -1.99 43.60
CA LYS A 973 -34.87 -1.49 42.84
C LYS A 973 -35.22 -0.48 41.75
N ALA A 974 -36.50 -0.24 41.51
CA ALA A 974 -36.96 0.79 40.56
C ALA A 974 -37.38 2.07 41.27
N VAL A 975 -37.04 2.20 42.56
CA VAL A 975 -37.37 3.33 43.44
C VAL A 975 -36.25 3.59 44.47
N ASP A 976 -35.02 3.18 44.18
CA ASP A 976 -33.87 3.28 45.11
C ASP A 976 -32.87 4.38 44.75
N GLY A 977 -33.09 5.08 43.62
CA GLY A 977 -32.24 6.15 43.15
C GLY A 977 -30.92 5.68 42.54
N ASP A 978 -30.73 4.37 42.35
CA ASP A 978 -29.52 3.79 41.75
C ASP A 978 -29.81 3.27 40.34
N LEU A 979 -29.40 4.03 39.32
CA LEU A 979 -29.56 3.66 37.91
C LEU A 979 -28.74 2.42 37.49
N SER A 980 -27.97 1.80 38.38
CA SER A 980 -27.31 0.50 38.13
C SER A 980 -28.17 -0.70 38.55
N THR A 981 -29.25 -0.47 39.31
CA THR A 981 -30.22 -1.48 39.75
C THR A 981 -31.59 -1.26 39.10
N ARG A 982 -32.36 -2.33 38.95
CA ARG A 982 -33.66 -2.26 38.25
C ARG A 982 -34.66 -3.26 38.80
N TRP A 983 -35.94 -2.97 38.55
CA TRP A 983 -36.97 -3.99 38.49
C TRP A 983 -37.00 -4.63 37.09
N ALA A 984 -37.14 -5.94 37.02
CA ALA A 984 -37.36 -6.65 35.77
C ALA A 984 -38.42 -7.74 35.95
N GLN A 985 -39.36 -7.83 35.02
CA GLN A 985 -40.39 -8.86 34.97
C GLN A 985 -39.77 -10.27 34.97
N GLY A 986 -40.53 -11.24 35.48
CA GLY A 986 -40.19 -12.67 35.37
C GLY A 986 -39.99 -13.12 33.91
N LEU A 987 -38.87 -13.77 33.61
CA LEU A 987 -38.52 -14.22 32.26
C LEU A 987 -39.60 -15.12 31.66
N GLY A 988 -40.01 -14.82 30.42
CA GLY A 988 -40.98 -15.61 29.64
C GLY A 988 -42.46 -15.36 29.99
N LEU A 989 -42.76 -14.42 30.88
CA LEU A 989 -44.13 -14.00 31.16
C LEU A 989 -44.63 -13.00 30.11
N PRO A 990 -45.91 -13.07 29.68
CA PRO A 990 -46.46 -12.14 28.71
C PRO A 990 -46.73 -10.77 29.33
N ASP A 991 -46.72 -9.73 28.50
CA ASP A 991 -47.33 -8.44 28.83
C ASP A 991 -48.88 -8.55 28.79
N PRO A 992 -49.62 -7.75 29.58
CA PRO A 992 -49.13 -6.62 30.36
C PRO A 992 -48.44 -7.02 31.67
N SER A 993 -47.30 -6.38 31.93
CA SER A 993 -46.64 -6.37 33.24
C SER A 993 -46.87 -5.04 33.94
N TRP A 994 -46.74 -5.01 35.26
CA TRP A 994 -46.93 -3.75 36.00
C TRP A 994 -45.99 -3.63 37.20
N LEU A 995 -45.58 -2.39 37.47
CA LEU A 995 -44.86 -1.93 38.66
C LEU A 995 -45.71 -0.86 39.35
N GLN A 996 -45.93 -0.99 40.66
CA GLN A 996 -46.75 -0.11 41.46
C GLN A 996 -46.02 0.37 42.72
N VAL A 997 -46.12 1.65 43.03
CA VAL A 997 -45.47 2.29 44.19
C VAL A 997 -46.54 2.91 45.10
N ASP A 998 -46.51 2.63 46.41
CA ASP A 998 -47.30 3.34 47.44
C ASP A 998 -46.49 4.49 48.02
N LEU A 999 -46.88 5.73 47.73
CA LEU A 999 -46.28 6.96 48.25
C LEU A 999 -46.48 7.13 49.77
N GLY A 1000 -47.32 6.29 50.39
CA GLY A 1000 -47.60 6.21 51.82
C GLY A 1000 -48.74 7.13 52.27
N LYS A 1001 -48.99 8.21 51.54
CA LYS A 1001 -50.13 9.13 51.74
C LYS A 1001 -50.54 9.76 50.41
N ALA A 1002 -51.78 10.25 50.35
CA ALA A 1002 -52.23 11.05 49.21
C ALA A 1002 -51.36 12.31 49.09
N THR A 1003 -50.67 12.44 47.96
CA THR A 1003 -49.67 13.49 47.67
C THR A 1003 -49.96 14.07 46.28
N GLY A 1004 -49.69 15.35 46.09
CA GLY A 1004 -49.78 15.98 44.78
C GLY A 1004 -48.61 15.53 43.89
N VAL A 1005 -48.90 15.00 42.71
CA VAL A 1005 -47.91 14.58 41.71
C VAL A 1005 -48.11 15.44 40.47
N SER A 1006 -47.04 16.10 40.04
CA SER A 1006 -47.03 16.98 38.86
C SER A 1006 -46.28 16.35 37.70
N ALA A 1007 -45.29 15.50 37.97
CA ALA A 1007 -44.47 14.86 36.96
C ALA A 1007 -44.04 13.46 37.39
N VAL A 1008 -43.80 12.59 36.41
CA VAL A 1008 -43.19 11.27 36.61
C VAL A 1008 -42.11 11.07 35.54
N VAL A 1009 -40.95 10.59 35.97
CA VAL A 1009 -39.82 10.25 35.09
C VAL A 1009 -39.63 8.73 35.15
N THR A 1010 -39.69 8.08 34.00
CA THR A 1010 -39.47 6.63 33.90
C THR A 1010 -38.18 6.37 33.12
N THR A 1011 -37.25 5.61 33.71
CA THR A 1011 -36.01 5.19 33.05
C THR A 1011 -36.04 3.68 32.81
N PHE A 1012 -36.22 3.28 31.56
CA PHE A 1012 -36.25 1.89 31.10
C PHE A 1012 -34.84 1.32 30.91
N GLU A 1013 -34.73 -0.02 30.93
CA GLU A 1013 -33.45 -0.69 30.69
C GLU A 1013 -32.86 -0.40 29.30
N LYS A 1014 -33.74 -0.32 28.29
CA LYS A 1014 -33.36 -0.11 26.90
C LYS A 1014 -33.80 1.26 26.42
N SER A 1015 -33.06 1.79 25.47
CA SER A 1015 -33.34 3.05 24.81
C SER A 1015 -34.60 3.04 23.93
N SER A 1016 -35.20 1.88 23.65
CA SER A 1016 -36.42 1.81 22.84
C SER A 1016 -37.15 0.48 23.00
N GLY A 1017 -38.42 0.44 22.61
CA GLY A 1017 -39.17 -0.82 22.46
C GLY A 1017 -40.09 -1.19 23.62
N TYR A 1018 -40.54 -0.21 24.40
CA TYR A 1018 -41.60 -0.38 25.40
C TYR A 1018 -42.86 0.41 24.99
N GLN A 1019 -44.02 -0.21 25.16
CA GLN A 1019 -45.35 0.41 25.16
C GLN A 1019 -45.88 0.34 26.58
N TYR A 1020 -46.38 1.46 27.11
CA TYR A 1020 -46.76 1.52 28.52
C TYR A 1020 -47.87 2.53 28.78
N ARG A 1021 -48.48 2.40 29.95
CA ARG A 1021 -49.44 3.36 30.51
C ARG A 1021 -49.05 3.68 31.94
N LEU A 1022 -49.00 4.96 32.26
CA LEU A 1022 -48.75 5.45 33.61
C LEU A 1022 -50.06 5.87 34.25
N GLU A 1023 -50.32 5.32 35.44
CA GLU A 1023 -51.61 5.41 36.11
C GLU A 1023 -51.42 5.86 37.56
N TYR A 1024 -52.45 6.49 38.13
CA TYR A 1024 -52.47 6.92 39.51
C TYR A 1024 -53.79 6.59 40.21
N SER A 1025 -53.73 6.44 41.52
CA SER A 1025 -54.89 6.10 42.35
C SER A 1025 -54.74 6.64 43.78
N THR A 1026 -55.85 6.91 44.46
CA THR A 1026 -55.87 7.24 45.90
C THR A 1026 -56.20 6.04 46.79
N ASP A 1027 -56.86 5.01 46.24
CA ASP A 1027 -57.36 3.83 46.96
C ASP A 1027 -56.65 2.53 46.54
N GLY A 1028 -55.86 2.55 45.46
CA GLY A 1028 -55.18 1.40 44.88
C GLY A 1028 -56.09 0.47 44.05
N GLN A 1029 -57.37 0.82 43.92
CA GLN A 1029 -58.40 0.03 43.25
C GLN A 1029 -58.93 0.74 41.99
N SER A 1030 -59.22 2.03 42.12
CA SER A 1030 -59.74 2.89 41.06
C SER A 1030 -58.57 3.66 40.44
N TRP A 1031 -58.28 3.42 39.17
CA TRP A 1031 -57.11 3.97 38.49
C TRP A 1031 -57.53 5.01 37.44
N SER A 1032 -56.83 6.14 37.44
CA SER A 1032 -56.87 7.14 36.38
C SER A 1032 -55.55 7.13 35.62
N VAL A 1033 -55.59 7.50 34.34
CA VAL A 1033 -54.41 7.54 33.48
C VAL A 1033 -53.75 8.91 33.62
N LEU A 1034 -52.45 8.92 33.95
CA LEU A 1034 -51.63 10.14 33.92
C LEU A 1034 -51.09 10.35 32.50
N ASP A 1035 -50.61 9.27 31.88
CA ASP A 1035 -50.01 9.29 30.54
C ASP A 1035 -50.19 7.94 29.84
N ASP A 1036 -50.43 7.95 28.53
CA ASP A 1036 -50.73 6.75 27.74
C ASP A 1036 -49.81 6.68 26.50
N HIS A 1037 -48.86 5.74 26.55
CA HIS A 1037 -47.90 5.43 25.51
C HIS A 1037 -48.12 4.01 24.97
N THR A 1038 -49.37 3.51 24.96
CA THR A 1038 -49.68 2.16 24.48
C THR A 1038 -49.69 2.04 22.96
N GLY A 1039 -49.77 3.16 22.23
CA GLY A 1039 -49.85 3.20 20.77
C GLY A 1039 -48.52 3.02 20.03
N GLU A 1040 -47.40 3.41 20.65
CA GLU A 1040 -46.08 3.46 19.99
C GLU A 1040 -44.97 3.03 20.96
N ASN A 1041 -43.91 2.45 20.42
CA ASN A 1041 -42.74 2.07 21.22
C ASN A 1041 -41.94 3.32 21.63
N THR A 1042 -41.38 3.29 22.83
CA THR A 1042 -40.36 4.26 23.24
C THR A 1042 -39.20 4.29 22.25
N VAL A 1043 -38.60 5.47 22.09
CA VAL A 1043 -37.39 5.73 21.28
C VAL A 1043 -36.24 6.32 22.11
N THR A 1044 -36.48 6.58 23.41
CA THR A 1044 -35.48 6.95 24.41
C THR A 1044 -35.60 6.08 25.66
N ALA A 1045 -34.50 5.94 26.41
CA ALA A 1045 -34.48 5.16 27.66
C ALA A 1045 -35.26 5.85 28.78
N THR A 1046 -35.17 7.18 28.84
CA THR A 1046 -35.89 8.00 29.81
C THR A 1046 -37.07 8.70 29.15
N THR A 1047 -38.24 8.64 29.80
CA THR A 1047 -39.46 9.32 29.38
C THR A 1047 -39.96 10.24 30.51
N TYR A 1048 -40.59 11.35 30.11
CA TYR A 1048 -41.06 12.39 31.01
C TYR A 1048 -42.56 12.60 30.82
N SER A 1049 -43.34 12.32 31.86
CA SER A 1049 -44.79 12.47 31.87
C SER A 1049 -45.18 13.65 32.78
N PHE A 1050 -45.86 14.64 32.21
CA PHE A 1050 -46.27 15.85 32.94
C PHE A 1050 -47.79 15.92 33.04
N ALA A 1051 -48.31 16.06 34.25
CA ALA A 1051 -49.73 16.32 34.44
C ALA A 1051 -50.05 17.77 34.05
N ALA A 1052 -51.20 17.99 33.39
CA ALA A 1052 -51.65 19.34 33.05
C ALA A 1052 -51.83 20.21 34.32
N GLU A 1053 -52.38 19.59 35.36
CA GLU A 1053 -52.50 20.13 36.73
C GLU A 1053 -52.07 19.04 37.72
N PRO A 1054 -51.54 19.38 38.91
CA PRO A 1054 -51.13 18.40 39.91
C PRO A 1054 -52.26 17.42 40.25
N VAL A 1055 -52.01 16.12 40.09
CA VAL A 1055 -52.98 15.08 40.44
C VAL A 1055 -52.74 14.58 41.86
N THR A 1056 -53.81 14.21 42.56
CA THR A 1056 -53.67 13.60 43.90
C THR A 1056 -53.52 12.09 43.76
N ALA A 1057 -52.36 11.56 44.14
CA ALA A 1057 -52.04 10.14 44.09
C ALA A 1057 -51.53 9.65 45.45
N ARG A 1058 -51.97 8.46 45.86
CA ARG A 1058 -51.27 7.65 46.87
C ARG A 1058 -50.48 6.52 46.21
N TYR A 1059 -51.03 5.96 45.13
CA TYR A 1059 -50.39 4.90 44.36
C TYR A 1059 -50.10 5.38 42.94
N LEU A 1060 -48.91 5.05 42.45
CA LEU A 1060 -48.54 5.17 41.04
C LEU A 1060 -48.35 3.77 40.47
N ARG A 1061 -48.78 3.55 39.23
CA ARG A 1061 -48.57 2.28 38.53
C ARG A 1061 -48.12 2.51 37.10
N LEU A 1062 -47.00 1.90 36.76
CA LEU A 1062 -46.52 1.76 35.40
C LEU A 1062 -46.98 0.40 34.88
N THR A 1063 -47.87 0.39 33.89
CA THR A 1063 -48.34 -0.82 33.20
C THR A 1063 -47.65 -0.90 31.84
N ILE A 1064 -46.71 -1.83 31.66
CA ILE A 1064 -46.07 -2.10 30.37
C ILE A 1064 -47.00 -3.04 29.60
N THR A 1065 -47.52 -2.57 28.47
CA THR A 1065 -48.48 -3.31 27.64
C THR A 1065 -47.83 -4.04 26.47
N GLY A 1066 -46.60 -3.67 26.14
CA GLY A 1066 -45.79 -4.34 25.14
C GLY A 1066 -44.32 -4.05 25.36
N SER A 1067 -43.48 -5.07 25.21
CA SER A 1067 -42.03 -4.97 25.33
C SER A 1067 -41.37 -5.86 24.29
N SER A 1068 -40.21 -5.45 23.81
CA SER A 1068 -39.37 -6.28 22.94
C SER A 1068 -38.52 -7.25 23.78
N TRP A 1069 -38.54 -8.55 23.42
CA TRP A 1069 -37.72 -9.63 24.01
C TRP A 1069 -38.18 -10.16 25.38
N ASN A 1070 -37.66 -9.58 26.49
CA ASN A 1070 -37.56 -10.22 27.80
C ASN A 1070 -38.52 -9.65 28.88
N GLY A 1071 -39.56 -8.92 28.47
CA GLY A 1071 -40.54 -8.33 29.39
C GLY A 1071 -40.19 -6.92 29.87
N GLY A 1072 -41.03 -6.40 30.76
CA GLY A 1072 -40.87 -5.08 31.38
C GLY A 1072 -39.61 -4.95 32.24
N SER A 1073 -38.85 -3.86 32.08
CA SER A 1073 -37.58 -3.64 32.81
C SER A 1073 -37.30 -2.14 32.99
N VAL A 1074 -37.19 -1.71 34.25
CA VAL A 1074 -37.17 -0.29 34.66
C VAL A 1074 -36.08 -0.07 35.70
N TYR A 1075 -35.09 0.76 35.36
CA TYR A 1075 -34.06 1.22 36.29
C TYR A 1075 -34.66 2.10 37.38
N GLU A 1076 -35.54 3.05 37.01
CA GLU A 1076 -36.06 4.00 37.99
C GLU A 1076 -37.43 4.57 37.58
N LEU A 1077 -38.32 4.77 38.56
CA LEU A 1077 -39.63 5.39 38.40
C LEU A 1077 -39.78 6.50 39.44
N GLN A 1078 -39.44 7.71 39.04
CA GLN A 1078 -39.38 8.90 39.92
C GLN A 1078 -40.67 9.70 39.81
N ALA A 1079 -41.16 10.23 40.91
CA ALA A 1079 -42.31 11.13 40.88
C ALA A 1079 -42.03 12.43 41.62
N TYR A 1080 -42.50 13.54 41.06
CA TYR A 1080 -42.25 14.88 41.59
C TYR A 1080 -43.55 15.67 41.70
N GLY A 1081 -43.64 16.51 42.74
CA GLY A 1081 -44.78 17.41 42.93
C GLY A 1081 -44.63 18.29 44.16
N GLY A 1082 -45.59 19.19 44.37
CA GLY A 1082 -45.61 20.09 45.54
C GLY A 1082 -44.86 21.42 45.36
N PHE A 1083 -44.47 21.78 44.14
CA PHE A 1083 -43.88 23.06 43.75
C PHE A 1083 -44.69 23.76 42.67
#